data_AF-A0A2R4BKN6-F1
#
_entry.id   AF-A0A2R4BKN6-F1
#
_cell.length_a   1.000
_cell.length_b   1.000
_cell.length_c   1.000
_cell.angle_alpha   90.00
_cell.angle_beta   90.00
_cell.angle_gamma   90.00
#
_symmetry.space_group_name_H-M   'P 1'
#
loop_
_entity.id
_entity.type
_entity.pdbx_description
1 polymer ?
#
loop_
_entity_poly.entity_id
_entity_poly.type
_entity_poly.pdbx_seq_one_letter_code
_entity_poly.pdbx_strand_id
1 'polypeptide(L)'
;MATVSEQIQQIYIGLLGRAADQAGLDYWTNEIETGVLTIEQLRANIVNEQPEYIAGQGSMTRAQAVADLYENLFNRLPDAQGLEYWVNGEGSSVNVDQLVLALIDGASAADQLVLDNKTEVAEYYTAAAGDDYTKEAATGAVDDVNATRDSVEDAIDAIDAGTIATGETFKLTTGIDQGAAFVGTSGNDTFNALDGAAAAATFTALDSIDGGAGTDTLNIIQTTAVAAVPSAVVKNIETANVTSGADVNIDTTAWTGLTQLNVTSAATAAETITAATTTGVSITNSTAFDVNVVGGGLVGSVTTGATGTITIGKAGGGAGVAADANAFTSVSIKGGNAAFVTDNSGTTGAIGTKLTAVTVDGTAGTVALAGDAIADVTVKNGVAATAVTVTNAATADQTLNLTLDNNAAGVNVVDATAKTVTVTATGTKASTIDLTIAGATALTTAGAADLTLATVAEDYAALKTLTINNTGAFNADLSAANSASAAALTSIVATASTGANTLAIDATKTTYAGGSGVDTVAVVAAATKTVDGGAGTADVINLAGVGGTLLTAATAAKITNFEVLSTTGGSGNFDVALLTGITGLTQGVLGGAVVYNNVAAGTGLKVTASAGNTTAYNLANVLGTTDVFNLTVSSAAAVDTGAITANGVETINVASTDTDTTQHQNTVSLASNALKSVVFTGNAGVALTAADTTITSVDASALSLTGTVAANGGFTWTSGAVTDNLVVKGSATGGDNIDVSLAATATKTVTVTTYAGTNTIDGSDTLVNNITGGTGADTIIGGAAADVIVGGGGADVITGGAGADKITISGNTATVTIAAIGDSGANTSDSIQVAELTSTFDVVIGATAGTKIDLAAIDNTFATADLVLNGTNLAGQDDKIVFVNGTYNADAGTFTYAANGPDTVVTYDTTVAAGTAYESIILVGVDAGATTSAAAGIITLA
;
A
#
# COMPACT_ATOMS: atom_id res chain seq x y z
N MET A 1 -34.47 -18.08 8.90
CA MET A 1 -34.85 -18.82 10.12
C MET A 1 -35.67 -19.99 9.64
N ALA A 2 -35.32 -21.18 10.10
CA ALA A 2 -36.05 -22.40 9.75
C ALA A 2 -37.53 -22.29 10.18
N THR A 3 -38.43 -22.85 9.39
CA THR A 3 -39.84 -23.03 9.72
C THR A 3 -40.00 -24.07 10.84
N VAL A 4 -41.19 -24.12 11.46
CA VAL A 4 -41.45 -25.11 12.52
C VAL A 4 -41.31 -26.55 11.99
N SER A 5 -41.76 -26.82 10.76
CA SER A 5 -41.61 -28.11 10.08
C SER A 5 -40.13 -28.49 9.91
N GLU A 6 -39.32 -27.57 9.40
CA GLU A 6 -37.87 -27.78 9.23
C GLU A 6 -37.18 -28.07 10.58
N GLN A 7 -37.52 -27.33 11.64
CA GLN A 7 -36.97 -27.58 12.98
C GLN A 7 -37.36 -28.96 13.54
N ILE A 8 -38.58 -29.43 13.29
CA ILE A 8 -39.03 -30.77 13.67
C ILE A 8 -38.21 -31.82 12.91
N GLN A 9 -38.06 -31.66 11.59
CA GLN A 9 -37.28 -32.58 10.75
C GLN A 9 -35.82 -32.65 11.20
N GLN A 10 -35.18 -31.52 11.50
CA GLN A 10 -33.79 -31.49 12.01
C GLN A 10 -33.61 -32.29 13.31
N ILE A 11 -34.59 -32.25 14.22
CA ILE A 11 -34.56 -33.04 15.46
C ILE A 11 -34.78 -34.53 15.18
N TYR A 12 -35.69 -34.87 14.27
CA TYR A 12 -35.91 -36.23 13.82
C TYR A 12 -34.66 -36.82 13.15
N ILE A 13 -34.00 -36.05 12.27
CA ILE A 13 -32.72 -36.39 11.66
C ILE A 13 -31.68 -36.61 12.75
N GLY A 14 -31.44 -35.64 13.64
CA GLY A 14 -30.36 -35.76 14.63
C GLY A 14 -30.55 -36.89 15.65
N LEU A 15 -31.74 -37.05 16.23
CA LEU A 15 -32.00 -38.01 17.30
C LEU A 15 -32.38 -39.42 16.81
N LEU A 16 -32.99 -39.53 15.63
CA LEU A 16 -33.54 -40.78 15.11
C LEU A 16 -32.94 -41.19 13.75
N GLY A 17 -32.13 -40.34 13.10
CA GLY A 17 -31.50 -40.64 11.81
C GLY A 17 -32.49 -40.75 10.66
N ARG A 18 -33.68 -40.14 10.73
CA ARG A 18 -34.72 -40.28 9.69
C ARG A 18 -35.64 -39.07 9.59
N ALA A 19 -36.33 -38.94 8.46
CA ALA A 19 -37.44 -38.01 8.30
C ALA A 19 -38.67 -38.42 9.16
N ALA A 20 -39.47 -37.46 9.60
CA ALA A 20 -40.75 -37.69 10.28
C ALA A 20 -41.81 -38.28 9.34
N ASP A 21 -42.80 -38.99 9.86
CA ASP A 21 -44.00 -39.35 9.08
C ASP A 21 -44.95 -38.15 8.98
N GLN A 22 -45.79 -38.11 7.93
CA GLN A 22 -46.65 -36.94 7.67
C GLN A 22 -47.60 -36.64 8.82
N ALA A 23 -48.23 -37.66 9.42
CA ALA A 23 -49.20 -37.47 10.50
C ALA A 23 -48.52 -36.96 11.79
N GLY A 24 -47.33 -37.49 12.11
CA GLY A 24 -46.49 -37.00 13.19
C GLY A 24 -46.04 -35.56 12.98
N LEU A 25 -45.53 -35.24 11.78
CA LEU A 25 -45.08 -33.89 11.43
C LEU A 25 -46.22 -32.87 11.55
N ASP A 26 -47.41 -33.19 11.03
CA ASP A 26 -48.61 -32.33 11.12
C ASP A 26 -49.02 -32.10 12.57
N TYR A 27 -49.03 -33.15 13.40
CA TYR A 27 -49.37 -33.07 14.82
C TYR A 27 -48.41 -32.16 15.57
N TRP A 28 -47.10 -32.41 15.46
CA TRP A 28 -46.09 -31.62 16.17
C TRP A 28 -46.07 -30.16 15.71
N THR A 29 -46.21 -29.93 14.41
CA THR A 29 -46.29 -28.58 13.84
C THR A 29 -47.47 -27.81 14.44
N ASN A 30 -48.66 -28.40 14.44
CA ASN A 30 -49.85 -27.74 14.99
C ASN A 30 -49.72 -27.45 16.51
N GLU A 31 -49.19 -28.39 17.30
CA GLU A 31 -49.02 -28.18 18.75
C GLU A 31 -47.99 -27.07 19.06
N ILE A 32 -46.95 -26.93 18.24
CA ILE A 32 -45.94 -25.88 18.41
C ILE A 32 -46.46 -24.52 17.92
N GLU A 33 -47.10 -24.46 16.76
CA GLU A 33 -47.65 -23.21 16.20
C GLU A 33 -48.79 -22.64 17.04
N THR A 34 -49.58 -23.50 17.69
CA THR A 34 -50.63 -23.08 18.64
C THR A 34 -50.09 -22.79 20.05
N GLY A 35 -48.79 -22.99 20.29
CA GLY A 35 -48.11 -22.67 21.54
C GLY A 35 -48.38 -23.64 22.69
N VAL A 36 -48.88 -24.84 22.39
CA VAL A 36 -49.14 -25.90 23.38
C VAL A 36 -47.83 -26.58 23.79
N LEU A 37 -46.91 -26.78 22.84
CA LEU A 37 -45.58 -27.36 23.07
C LEU A 37 -44.47 -26.44 22.54
N THR A 38 -43.27 -26.58 23.08
CA THR A 38 -42.05 -25.98 22.54
C THR A 38 -41.20 -27.03 21.81
N ILE A 39 -40.26 -26.57 20.97
CA ILE A 39 -39.26 -27.42 20.32
C ILE A 39 -38.47 -28.27 21.33
N GLU A 40 -38.12 -27.70 22.50
CA GLU A 40 -37.44 -28.44 23.57
C GLU A 40 -38.34 -29.53 24.19
N GLN A 41 -39.66 -29.29 24.27
CA GLN A 41 -40.61 -30.29 24.76
C GLN A 41 -40.86 -31.41 23.74
N LEU A 42 -40.88 -31.10 22.43
CA LEU A 42 -40.89 -32.10 21.36
C LEU A 42 -39.68 -33.03 21.47
N ARG A 43 -38.47 -32.45 21.53
CA ARG A 43 -37.21 -33.19 21.69
C ARG A 43 -37.27 -34.10 22.92
N ALA A 44 -37.72 -33.57 24.07
CA ALA A 44 -37.89 -34.36 25.28
C ALA A 44 -38.91 -35.50 25.12
N ASN A 45 -40.01 -35.30 24.40
CA ASN A 45 -40.98 -36.36 24.11
C ASN A 45 -40.36 -37.46 23.25
N ILE A 46 -39.59 -37.11 22.21
CA ILE A 46 -38.89 -38.08 21.35
C ILE A 46 -37.99 -38.99 22.21
N VAL A 47 -37.18 -38.38 23.07
CA VAL A 47 -36.22 -39.08 23.95
C VAL A 47 -36.91 -40.02 24.95
N ASN A 48 -38.06 -39.60 25.49
CA ASN A 48 -38.76 -40.37 26.53
C ASN A 48 -39.70 -41.45 25.97
N GLU A 49 -40.27 -41.22 24.78
CA GLU A 49 -41.37 -42.03 24.26
C GLU A 49 -41.02 -42.85 23.01
N GLN A 50 -39.97 -42.50 22.24
CA GLN A 50 -39.62 -43.24 21.01
C GLN A 50 -38.74 -44.45 21.33
N PRO A 51 -39.20 -45.68 21.05
CA PRO A 51 -38.39 -46.89 21.25
C PRO A 51 -37.07 -46.88 20.49
N GLU A 52 -37.03 -46.27 19.30
CA GLU A 52 -35.83 -46.16 18.47
C GLU A 52 -34.72 -45.37 19.16
N TYR A 53 -35.05 -44.25 19.80
CA TYR A 53 -34.06 -43.48 20.55
C TYR A 53 -33.49 -44.29 21.70
N ILE A 54 -34.35 -44.96 22.48
CA ILE A 54 -33.96 -45.76 23.64
C ILE A 54 -33.06 -46.94 23.23
N ALA A 55 -33.36 -47.58 22.09
CA ALA A 55 -32.57 -48.68 21.54
C ALA A 55 -31.29 -48.21 20.82
N GLY A 56 -31.31 -47.02 20.24
CA GLY A 56 -30.18 -46.36 19.56
C GLY A 56 -29.37 -45.50 20.53
N GLN A 57 -29.32 -44.19 20.26
CA GLN A 57 -28.50 -43.20 20.99
C GLN A 57 -28.67 -43.25 22.52
N GLY A 58 -29.86 -43.55 23.03
CA GLY A 58 -30.13 -43.66 24.47
C GLY A 58 -29.44 -44.83 25.19
N SER A 59 -28.96 -45.83 24.43
CA SER A 59 -28.19 -46.97 24.96
C SER A 59 -26.67 -46.84 24.78
N MET A 60 -26.23 -45.85 24.00
CA MET A 60 -24.83 -45.64 23.64
C MET A 60 -24.02 -45.00 24.77
N THR A 61 -22.69 -45.17 24.73
CA THR A 61 -21.82 -44.32 25.57
C THR A 61 -21.85 -42.88 25.07
N ARG A 62 -21.53 -41.90 25.93
CA ARG A 62 -21.50 -40.48 25.53
C ARG A 62 -20.67 -40.23 24.26
N ALA A 63 -19.47 -40.80 24.18
CA ALA A 63 -18.61 -40.63 23.00
C ALA A 63 -19.25 -41.19 21.73
N GLN A 64 -19.96 -42.33 21.83
CA GLN A 64 -20.68 -42.93 20.71
C GLN A 64 -21.88 -42.09 20.30
N ALA A 65 -22.67 -41.59 21.25
CA ALA A 65 -23.81 -40.75 20.95
C ALA A 65 -23.43 -39.38 20.37
N VAL A 66 -22.30 -38.79 20.81
CA VAL A 66 -21.77 -37.56 20.20
C VAL A 66 -21.37 -37.82 18.74
N ALA A 67 -20.69 -38.93 18.47
CA ALA A 67 -20.32 -39.33 17.11
C ALA A 67 -21.57 -39.53 16.22
N ASP A 68 -22.57 -40.26 16.73
CA ASP A 68 -23.82 -40.56 16.01
C ASP A 68 -24.63 -39.29 15.69
N LEU A 69 -24.70 -38.32 16.62
CA LEU A 69 -25.35 -37.02 16.39
C LEU A 69 -24.69 -36.23 15.26
N TYR A 70 -23.35 -36.19 15.27
CA TYR A 70 -22.58 -35.49 14.24
C TYR A 70 -22.76 -36.15 12.87
N GLU A 71 -22.80 -37.48 12.82
CA GLU A 71 -23.03 -38.22 11.58
C GLU A 71 -24.44 -37.94 11.04
N ASN A 72 -25.47 -38.13 11.87
CA ASN A 72 -26.86 -37.92 11.46
C ASN A 72 -27.12 -36.50 10.93
N LEU A 73 -26.57 -35.48 11.61
CA LEU A 73 -26.79 -34.07 11.26
C LEU A 73 -25.90 -33.60 10.11
N PHE A 74 -24.65 -34.06 10.03
CA PHE A 74 -23.60 -33.41 9.22
C PHE A 74 -22.82 -34.36 8.29
N ASN A 75 -23.12 -35.67 8.27
CA ASN A 75 -22.37 -36.69 7.51
C ASN A 75 -20.85 -36.65 7.76
N ARG A 76 -20.49 -36.40 9.01
CA ARG A 76 -19.11 -36.45 9.47
C ARG A 76 -19.06 -36.69 10.96
N LEU A 77 -17.95 -37.23 11.43
CA LEU A 77 -17.63 -37.32 12.85
C LEU A 77 -17.09 -35.99 13.42
N PRO A 78 -17.17 -35.77 14.74
CA PRO A 78 -16.52 -34.62 15.38
C PRO A 78 -14.98 -34.74 15.26
N ASP A 79 -14.30 -33.60 15.14
CA ASP A 79 -12.84 -33.59 15.24
C ASP A 79 -12.38 -33.99 16.66
N ALA A 80 -11.11 -34.37 16.82
CA ALA A 80 -10.60 -34.88 18.09
C ALA A 80 -10.76 -33.87 19.26
N GLN A 81 -10.60 -32.57 19.01
CA GLN A 81 -10.79 -31.54 20.04
C GLN A 81 -12.26 -31.31 20.36
N GLY A 82 -13.13 -31.33 19.34
CA GLY A 82 -14.58 -31.26 19.49
C GLY A 82 -15.12 -32.47 20.27
N LEU A 83 -14.69 -33.68 19.93
CA LEU A 83 -15.07 -34.90 20.65
C LEU A 83 -14.61 -34.85 22.11
N GLU A 84 -13.36 -34.44 22.35
CA GLU A 84 -12.84 -34.27 23.71
C GLU A 84 -13.61 -33.18 24.49
N TYR A 85 -13.94 -32.05 23.85
CA TYR A 85 -14.73 -30.98 24.45
C TYR A 85 -16.12 -31.48 24.89
N TRP A 86 -16.78 -32.27 24.05
CA TRP A 86 -18.11 -32.80 24.34
C TRP A 86 -18.10 -33.93 25.37
N VAL A 87 -17.06 -34.78 25.36
CA VAL A 87 -16.98 -35.96 26.24
C VAL A 87 -16.41 -35.62 27.61
N ASN A 88 -15.28 -34.90 27.66
CA ASN A 88 -14.49 -34.66 28.87
C ASN A 88 -14.30 -33.16 29.21
N GLY A 89 -14.50 -32.26 28.25
CA GLY A 89 -14.37 -30.81 28.42
C GLY A 89 -15.59 -30.12 29.06
N GLU A 90 -15.73 -28.81 28.84
CA GLU A 90 -16.85 -28.02 29.40
C GLU A 90 -18.23 -28.47 28.88
N GLY A 91 -18.26 -29.01 27.65
CA GLY A 91 -19.46 -29.56 27.02
C GLY A 91 -19.98 -30.84 27.69
N SER A 92 -19.18 -31.50 28.56
CA SER A 92 -19.58 -32.71 29.29
C SER A 92 -20.80 -32.50 30.22
N SER A 93 -21.08 -31.26 30.60
CA SER A 93 -22.20 -30.88 31.47
C SER A 93 -23.56 -30.82 30.77
N VAL A 94 -23.59 -30.80 29.43
CA VAL A 94 -24.81 -30.83 28.62
C VAL A 94 -25.30 -32.26 28.47
N ASN A 95 -26.58 -32.53 28.73
CA ASN A 95 -27.17 -33.85 28.52
C ASN A 95 -27.07 -34.25 27.05
N VAL A 96 -26.81 -35.53 26.78
CA VAL A 96 -26.49 -36.01 25.42
C VAL A 96 -27.61 -35.72 24.43
N ASP A 97 -28.86 -35.90 24.85
CA ASP A 97 -30.04 -35.58 24.04
C ASP A 97 -30.20 -34.09 23.71
N GLN A 98 -29.71 -33.19 24.58
CA GLN A 98 -29.79 -31.75 24.35
C GLN A 98 -28.69 -31.24 23.41
N LEU A 99 -27.68 -32.07 23.12
CA LEU A 99 -26.63 -31.73 22.16
C LEU A 99 -27.20 -31.54 20.76
N VAL A 100 -28.29 -32.23 20.38
CA VAL A 100 -28.90 -32.07 19.05
C VAL A 100 -29.23 -30.61 18.74
N LEU A 101 -29.81 -29.88 19.70
CA LEU A 101 -30.17 -28.47 19.52
C LEU A 101 -28.92 -27.58 19.54
N ALA A 102 -27.96 -27.87 20.43
CA ALA A 102 -26.72 -27.12 20.50
C ALA A 102 -25.89 -27.25 19.21
N LEU A 103 -25.91 -28.42 18.57
CA LEU A 103 -25.24 -28.67 17.30
C LEU A 103 -25.97 -28.01 16.13
N ILE A 104 -27.30 -28.09 16.07
CA ILE A 104 -28.10 -27.38 15.06
C ILE A 104 -27.86 -25.86 15.15
N ASP A 105 -27.96 -25.27 16.35
CA ASP A 105 -27.78 -23.83 16.54
C ASP A 105 -26.32 -23.36 16.37
N GLY A 106 -25.37 -24.26 16.61
CA GLY A 106 -23.93 -24.00 16.56
C GLY A 106 -23.25 -24.46 15.27
N ALA A 107 -24.01 -24.91 14.27
CA ALA A 107 -23.47 -25.45 13.02
C ALA A 107 -22.59 -24.42 12.29
N SER A 108 -21.44 -24.88 11.78
CA SER A 108 -20.63 -24.05 10.90
C SER A 108 -21.35 -23.79 9.57
N ALA A 109 -20.88 -22.82 8.77
CA ALA A 109 -21.51 -22.55 7.47
C ALA A 109 -21.54 -23.77 6.52
N ALA A 110 -20.57 -24.69 6.63
CA ALA A 110 -20.54 -25.92 5.86
C ALA A 110 -21.53 -26.96 6.43
N ASP A 111 -21.57 -27.13 7.75
CA ASP A 111 -22.46 -28.07 8.44
C ASP A 111 -23.94 -27.68 8.27
N GLN A 112 -24.22 -26.38 8.32
CA GLN A 112 -25.57 -25.85 8.10
C GLN A 112 -26.09 -26.20 6.70
N LEU A 113 -25.23 -26.16 5.68
CA LEU A 113 -25.64 -26.50 4.31
C LEU A 113 -26.00 -27.99 4.18
N VAL A 114 -25.25 -28.89 4.85
CA VAL A 114 -25.60 -30.32 4.92
C VAL A 114 -26.95 -30.51 5.60
N LEU A 115 -27.13 -29.87 6.76
CA LEU A 115 -28.37 -29.99 7.53
C LEU A 115 -29.58 -29.45 6.78
N ASP A 116 -29.43 -28.30 6.10
CA ASP A 116 -30.48 -27.70 5.27
C ASP A 116 -30.87 -28.63 4.10
N ASN A 117 -29.87 -29.20 3.41
CA ASN A 117 -30.11 -30.16 2.33
C ASN A 117 -30.80 -31.43 2.84
N LYS A 118 -30.35 -32.01 3.97
CA LYS A 118 -31.00 -33.17 4.62
C LYS A 118 -32.44 -32.85 4.99
N THR A 119 -32.70 -31.63 5.48
CA THR A 119 -34.04 -31.18 5.85
C THR A 119 -34.96 -31.06 4.63
N GLU A 120 -34.46 -30.51 3.51
CA GLU A 120 -35.20 -30.45 2.24
C GLU A 120 -35.62 -31.84 1.75
N VAL A 121 -34.68 -32.78 1.75
CA VAL A 121 -34.96 -34.16 1.33
C VAL A 121 -35.91 -34.86 2.31
N ALA A 122 -35.77 -34.60 3.61
CA ALA A 122 -36.68 -35.13 4.63
C ALA A 122 -38.12 -34.66 4.39
N GLU A 123 -38.34 -33.37 4.15
CA GLU A 123 -39.66 -32.82 3.83
C GLU A 123 -40.22 -33.40 2.53
N TYR A 124 -39.39 -33.53 1.49
CA TYR A 124 -39.79 -34.14 0.23
C TYR A 124 -40.23 -35.59 0.42
N TYR A 125 -39.42 -36.41 1.10
CA TYR A 125 -39.76 -37.80 1.39
C TYR A 125 -41.04 -37.91 2.22
N THR A 126 -41.18 -37.13 3.30
CA THR A 126 -42.37 -37.15 4.15
C THR A 126 -43.64 -36.87 3.34
N ALA A 127 -43.59 -35.89 2.43
CA ALA A 127 -44.72 -35.54 1.56
C ALA A 127 -44.99 -36.58 0.47
N ALA A 128 -43.94 -37.19 -0.10
CA ALA A 128 -44.04 -38.16 -1.19
C ALA A 128 -44.50 -39.55 -0.71
N ALA A 129 -44.03 -39.99 0.47
CA ALA A 129 -44.26 -41.33 0.98
C ALA A 129 -45.71 -41.57 1.43
N GLY A 130 -46.35 -40.58 2.05
CA GLY A 130 -47.75 -40.69 2.50
C GLY A 130 -48.02 -41.97 3.31
N ASP A 131 -48.98 -42.79 2.86
CA ASP A 131 -49.34 -44.07 3.49
C ASP A 131 -48.28 -45.17 3.29
N ASP A 132 -47.37 -45.01 2.32
CA ASP A 132 -46.27 -45.95 2.03
C ASP A 132 -45.02 -45.67 2.88
N TYR A 133 -45.11 -44.74 3.84
CA TYR A 133 -44.02 -44.42 4.76
C TYR A 133 -43.53 -45.66 5.51
N THR A 134 -42.23 -45.92 5.39
CA THR A 134 -41.49 -46.83 6.28
C THR A 134 -40.36 -46.08 6.96
N LYS A 135 -40.01 -46.50 8.18
CA LYS A 135 -38.92 -45.85 8.94
C LYS A 135 -37.58 -46.08 8.25
N GLU A 136 -37.45 -47.25 7.63
CA GLU A 136 -36.30 -47.68 6.86
C GLU A 136 -36.10 -46.74 5.66
N ALA A 137 -37.10 -46.58 4.78
CA ALA A 137 -36.99 -45.66 3.66
C ALA A 137 -36.84 -44.18 4.11
N ALA A 138 -37.36 -43.81 5.28
CA ALA A 138 -37.16 -42.47 5.85
C ALA A 138 -35.73 -42.20 6.33
N THR A 139 -35.02 -43.24 6.79
CA THR A 139 -33.60 -43.18 7.10
C THR A 139 -32.79 -43.08 5.81
N GLY A 140 -33.00 -44.00 4.87
CA GLY A 140 -32.25 -44.01 3.61
C GLY A 140 -32.42 -42.76 2.76
N ALA A 141 -33.58 -42.08 2.85
CA ALA A 141 -33.82 -40.83 2.15
C ALA A 141 -32.85 -39.71 2.55
N VAL A 142 -32.44 -39.65 3.82
CA VAL A 142 -31.64 -38.54 4.36
C VAL A 142 -30.18 -38.90 4.62
N ASP A 143 -29.82 -40.18 4.47
CA ASP A 143 -28.53 -40.73 4.88
C ASP A 143 -27.38 -40.06 4.11
N ASP A 144 -27.48 -40.02 2.77
CA ASP A 144 -26.38 -39.60 1.87
C ASP A 144 -26.36 -38.13 1.48
N VAL A 145 -27.33 -37.37 1.98
CA VAL A 145 -27.51 -35.98 1.61
C VAL A 145 -26.39 -35.15 2.26
N ASN A 146 -25.54 -34.55 1.42
CA ASN A 146 -24.34 -33.81 1.84
C ASN A 146 -24.44 -32.34 1.41
N ALA A 147 -23.32 -31.60 1.47
CA ALA A 147 -23.30 -30.16 1.18
C ALA A 147 -23.52 -29.82 -0.32
N THR A 148 -23.55 -30.80 -1.22
CA THR A 148 -23.70 -30.61 -2.66
C THR A 148 -25.16 -30.71 -3.11
N ARG A 149 -25.52 -29.95 -4.14
CA ARG A 149 -26.87 -30.02 -4.71
C ARG A 149 -27.13 -31.37 -5.39
N ASP A 150 -26.12 -31.95 -6.02
CA ASP A 150 -26.19 -33.27 -6.67
C ASP A 150 -26.71 -34.34 -5.69
N SER A 151 -26.26 -34.32 -4.42
CA SER A 151 -26.75 -35.28 -3.40
C SER A 151 -28.24 -35.14 -3.06
N VAL A 152 -28.80 -33.93 -3.14
CA VAL A 152 -30.24 -33.70 -2.95
C VAL A 152 -31.03 -34.24 -4.14
N GLU A 153 -30.54 -34.00 -5.35
CA GLU A 153 -31.18 -34.45 -6.59
C GLU A 153 -31.17 -35.98 -6.68
N ASP A 154 -30.04 -36.62 -6.39
CA ASP A 154 -29.91 -38.08 -6.36
C ASP A 154 -30.85 -38.71 -5.32
N ALA A 155 -30.98 -38.11 -4.14
CA ALA A 155 -31.89 -38.59 -3.10
C ALA A 155 -33.36 -38.47 -3.51
N ILE A 156 -33.75 -37.34 -4.11
CA ILE A 156 -35.11 -37.13 -4.64
C ILE A 156 -35.41 -38.13 -5.76
N ASP A 157 -34.49 -38.35 -6.68
CA ASP A 157 -34.65 -39.33 -7.76
C ASP A 157 -34.81 -40.75 -7.21
N ALA A 158 -34.06 -41.12 -6.16
CA ALA A 158 -34.20 -42.41 -5.48
C ALA A 158 -35.56 -42.55 -4.77
N ILE A 159 -36.06 -41.47 -4.17
CA ILE A 159 -37.40 -41.41 -3.56
C ILE A 159 -38.48 -41.64 -4.63
N ASP A 160 -38.42 -40.91 -5.74
CA ASP A 160 -39.39 -41.00 -6.84
C ASP A 160 -39.35 -42.36 -7.55
N ALA A 161 -38.17 -42.96 -7.66
CA ALA A 161 -37.98 -44.28 -8.25
C ALA A 161 -38.36 -45.43 -7.30
N GLY A 162 -38.58 -45.16 -6.02
CA GLY A 162 -38.82 -46.18 -4.99
C GLY A 162 -37.61 -47.10 -4.77
N THR A 163 -36.40 -46.60 -5.01
CA THR A 163 -35.14 -47.35 -4.92
C THR A 163 -34.31 -46.96 -3.71
N ILE A 164 -34.91 -46.33 -2.70
CA ILE A 164 -34.24 -45.96 -1.46
C ILE A 164 -33.68 -47.22 -0.80
N ALA A 165 -32.36 -47.31 -0.75
CA ALA A 165 -31.64 -48.34 0.00
C ALA A 165 -31.19 -47.75 1.33
N THR A 166 -31.41 -48.48 2.42
CA THR A 166 -30.88 -48.10 3.74
C THR A 166 -29.49 -48.66 3.91
N GLY A 167 -28.54 -47.78 4.21
CA GLY A 167 -27.25 -48.18 4.75
C GLY A 167 -27.37 -48.69 6.19
N GLU A 168 -26.34 -49.42 6.62
CA GLU A 168 -26.13 -49.86 7.98
C GLU A 168 -24.85 -49.23 8.56
N THR A 169 -24.91 -48.88 9.84
CA THR A 169 -23.73 -48.46 10.60
C THR A 169 -23.15 -49.63 11.39
N PHE A 170 -21.97 -50.08 10.98
CA PHE A 170 -21.20 -51.13 11.61
C PHE A 170 -20.20 -50.54 12.61
N LYS A 171 -20.13 -51.13 13.79
CA LYS A 171 -19.17 -50.72 14.82
C LYS A 171 -18.10 -51.78 14.99
N LEU A 172 -16.86 -51.39 14.76
CA LEU A 172 -15.71 -52.27 14.96
C LEU A 172 -15.33 -52.35 16.45
N THR A 173 -14.76 -53.49 16.83
CA THR A 173 -14.39 -53.83 18.20
C THR A 173 -12.91 -54.11 18.32
N THR A 174 -12.39 -54.23 19.54
CA THR A 174 -11.00 -54.67 19.73
C THR A 174 -10.79 -56.16 19.40
N GLY A 175 -11.87 -56.86 19.02
CA GLY A 175 -11.85 -58.26 18.61
C GLY A 175 -11.41 -58.42 17.16
N ILE A 176 -11.71 -59.57 16.57
CA ILE A 176 -11.56 -59.77 15.13
C ILE A 176 -12.94 -59.57 14.51
N ASP A 177 -13.07 -58.57 13.66
CA ASP A 177 -14.33 -58.18 13.01
C ASP A 177 -14.35 -58.71 11.56
N GLN A 178 -15.10 -59.77 11.34
CA GLN A 178 -15.12 -60.48 10.05
C GLN A 178 -16.37 -61.34 9.86
N GLY A 179 -16.61 -61.74 8.61
CA GLY A 179 -17.75 -62.59 8.22
C GLY A 179 -19.00 -61.80 7.89
N ALA A 180 -20.14 -62.49 7.73
CA ALA A 180 -21.38 -61.89 7.22
C ALA A 180 -21.96 -60.75 8.07
N ALA A 181 -21.50 -60.57 9.31
CA ALA A 181 -21.91 -59.46 10.19
C ALA A 181 -21.19 -58.13 9.89
N PHE A 182 -20.21 -58.15 8.97
CA PHE A 182 -19.43 -56.99 8.54
C PHE A 182 -19.39 -56.90 7.01
N VAL A 183 -20.48 -57.37 6.38
CA VAL A 183 -20.76 -57.17 4.96
C VAL A 183 -21.94 -56.21 4.89
N GLY A 184 -21.74 -55.08 4.23
CA GLY A 184 -22.73 -54.05 4.02
C GLY A 184 -23.87 -54.47 3.11
N THR A 185 -24.84 -53.57 3.02
CA THR A 185 -26.09 -53.73 2.32
C THR A 185 -25.96 -53.31 0.85
N SER A 186 -27.05 -52.83 0.26
CA SER A 186 -27.05 -52.18 -1.05
C SER A 186 -27.23 -50.66 -0.95
N GLY A 187 -27.35 -50.14 0.27
CA GLY A 187 -27.32 -48.71 0.57
C GLY A 187 -25.94 -48.32 1.08
N ASN A 188 -25.74 -47.05 1.38
CA ASN A 188 -24.42 -46.54 1.75
C ASN A 188 -24.10 -46.84 3.21
N ASP A 189 -23.19 -47.78 3.45
CA ASP A 189 -22.88 -48.27 4.78
C ASP A 189 -21.72 -47.52 5.43
N THR A 190 -21.74 -47.43 6.76
CA THR A 190 -20.70 -46.76 7.54
C THR A 190 -20.03 -47.71 8.53
N PHE A 191 -18.71 -47.86 8.45
CA PHE A 191 -17.90 -48.66 9.36
C PHE A 191 -17.12 -47.75 10.32
N ASN A 192 -17.46 -47.81 11.61
CA ASN A 192 -16.87 -46.95 12.64
C ASN A 192 -15.87 -47.73 13.51
N ALA A 193 -14.60 -47.45 13.33
CA ALA A 193 -13.47 -47.90 14.12
C ALA A 193 -13.02 -46.80 15.11
N LEU A 194 -13.76 -46.67 16.20
CA LEU A 194 -13.49 -45.72 17.29
C LEU A 194 -12.58 -46.34 18.36
N ASP A 195 -11.84 -45.53 19.11
CA ASP A 195 -11.03 -46.00 20.25
C ASP A 195 -11.79 -46.95 21.19
N GLY A 196 -11.21 -48.12 21.42
CA GLY A 196 -11.63 -49.08 22.42
C GLY A 196 -11.23 -48.65 23.84
N ALA A 197 -11.50 -49.52 24.82
CA ALA A 197 -11.10 -49.27 26.20
C ALA A 197 -9.59 -49.03 26.31
N ALA A 198 -9.19 -47.98 27.03
CA ALA A 198 -7.80 -47.53 27.16
C ALA A 198 -7.11 -47.16 25.84
N ALA A 199 -7.87 -46.59 24.88
CA ALA A 199 -7.39 -46.17 23.56
C ALA A 199 -6.80 -47.32 22.74
N ALA A 200 -7.41 -48.51 22.85
CA ALA A 200 -7.05 -49.66 22.03
C ALA A 200 -7.67 -49.52 20.63
N ALA A 201 -6.88 -49.77 19.58
CA ALA A 201 -7.39 -49.80 18.21
C ALA A 201 -8.51 -50.84 18.04
N THR A 202 -9.58 -50.45 17.37
CA THR A 202 -10.70 -51.33 16.97
C THR A 202 -10.65 -51.73 15.50
N PHE A 203 -9.70 -51.17 14.75
CA PHE A 203 -9.37 -51.65 13.40
C PHE A 203 -7.94 -52.16 13.40
N THR A 204 -7.80 -53.46 13.15
CA THR A 204 -6.60 -54.25 13.32
C THR A 204 -6.32 -55.06 12.06
N ALA A 205 -5.12 -55.62 11.98
CA ALA A 205 -4.63 -56.33 10.80
C ALA A 205 -5.35 -57.67 10.50
N LEU A 206 -6.30 -58.08 11.35
CA LEU A 206 -7.10 -59.30 11.20
C LEU A 206 -8.53 -59.05 10.74
N ASP A 207 -8.95 -57.79 10.66
CA ASP A 207 -10.33 -57.46 10.34
C ASP A 207 -10.61 -57.62 8.84
N SER A 208 -11.86 -57.96 8.51
CA SER A 208 -12.33 -58.17 7.15
C SER A 208 -13.73 -57.56 6.99
N ILE A 209 -13.78 -56.37 6.41
CA ILE A 209 -15.00 -55.62 6.12
C ILE A 209 -15.24 -55.54 4.61
N ASP A 210 -16.52 -55.52 4.23
CA ASP A 210 -16.96 -55.38 2.85
C ASP A 210 -18.15 -54.42 2.85
N GLY A 211 -18.09 -53.26 2.19
CA GLY A 211 -19.21 -52.33 2.12
C GLY A 211 -20.37 -52.81 1.25
N GLY A 212 -20.15 -53.82 0.39
CA GLY A 212 -21.22 -54.32 -0.45
C GLY A 212 -21.45 -53.43 -1.68
N ALA A 213 -22.67 -52.91 -1.84
CA ALA A 213 -23.00 -52.00 -2.94
C ALA A 213 -23.54 -50.70 -2.34
N GLY A 214 -23.20 -49.58 -2.96
CA GLY A 214 -23.46 -48.27 -2.36
C GLY A 214 -22.20 -47.42 -2.49
N THR A 215 -22.17 -46.31 -1.79
CA THR A 215 -20.97 -45.51 -1.53
C THR A 215 -20.65 -45.61 -0.05
N ASP A 216 -19.71 -46.47 0.29
CA ASP A 216 -19.50 -46.91 1.65
C ASP A 216 -18.32 -46.18 2.31
N THR A 217 -18.41 -45.95 3.61
CA THR A 217 -17.45 -45.15 4.38
C THR A 217 -16.82 -45.93 5.51
N LEU A 218 -15.49 -45.90 5.64
CA LEU A 218 -14.74 -46.38 6.80
C LEU A 218 -14.18 -45.20 7.59
N ASN A 219 -14.58 -45.05 8.85
CA ASN A 219 -14.07 -44.07 9.78
C ASN A 219 -13.13 -44.72 10.82
N ILE A 220 -11.87 -44.32 10.84
CA ILE A 220 -10.86 -44.72 11.83
C ILE A 220 -10.56 -43.51 12.71
N ILE A 221 -10.98 -43.53 13.97
CA ILE A 221 -10.71 -42.46 14.94
C ILE A 221 -9.95 -43.02 16.13
N GLN A 222 -8.70 -42.55 16.30
CA GLN A 222 -7.82 -42.98 17.38
C GLN A 222 -7.13 -41.80 18.06
N THR A 223 -6.91 -41.89 19.37
CA THR A 223 -6.08 -40.93 20.10
C THR A 223 -4.58 -41.26 19.99
N THR A 224 -4.25 -42.49 19.63
CA THR A 224 -2.88 -42.98 19.41
C THR A 224 -2.52 -43.10 17.93
N ALA A 225 -1.24 -43.37 17.64
CA ALA A 225 -0.75 -43.48 16.27
C ALA A 225 -1.49 -44.59 15.48
N VAL A 226 -1.83 -44.29 14.24
CA VAL A 226 -2.46 -45.24 13.31
C VAL A 226 -1.37 -45.81 12.40
N ALA A 227 -0.95 -47.04 12.67
CA ALA A 227 0.06 -47.74 11.87
C ALA A 227 -0.58 -48.84 11.01
N ALA A 228 -0.01 -49.05 9.83
CA ALA A 228 -0.55 -49.89 8.76
C ALA A 228 -1.14 -51.23 9.23
N VAL A 229 -2.31 -51.55 8.68
CA VAL A 229 -2.97 -52.86 8.74
C VAL A 229 -2.95 -53.53 7.36
N PRO A 230 -1.77 -53.80 6.76
CA PRO A 230 -1.67 -54.25 5.37
C PRO A 230 -2.31 -55.64 5.11
N SER A 231 -2.74 -56.34 6.17
CA SER A 231 -3.47 -57.61 6.08
C SER A 231 -4.94 -57.52 6.49
N ALA A 232 -5.45 -56.34 6.86
CA ALA A 232 -6.89 -56.12 6.96
C ALA A 232 -7.50 -56.18 5.56
N VAL A 233 -8.63 -56.85 5.43
CA VAL A 233 -9.36 -56.94 4.16
C VAL A 233 -10.44 -55.87 4.15
N VAL A 234 -10.31 -54.89 3.27
CA VAL A 234 -11.31 -53.85 3.04
C VAL A 234 -11.76 -53.93 1.59
N LYS A 235 -13.05 -54.14 1.37
CA LYS A 235 -13.64 -54.27 0.04
C LYS A 235 -14.84 -53.35 -0.11
N ASN A 236 -15.06 -52.83 -1.31
CA ASN A 236 -16.20 -52.00 -1.66
C ASN A 236 -16.41 -50.91 -0.59
N ILE A 237 -15.33 -50.24 -0.21
CA ILE A 237 -15.38 -49.03 0.62
C ILE A 237 -14.80 -47.94 -0.24
N GLU A 238 -15.60 -46.93 -0.57
CA GLU A 238 -15.23 -45.86 -1.49
C GLU A 238 -14.49 -44.73 -0.77
N THR A 239 -14.84 -44.46 0.50
CA THR A 239 -14.25 -43.41 1.31
C THR A 239 -13.67 -43.95 2.61
N ALA A 240 -12.44 -43.57 2.94
CA ALA A 240 -11.85 -43.84 4.26
C ALA A 240 -11.42 -42.54 4.93
N ASN A 241 -11.90 -42.30 6.15
CA ASN A 241 -11.53 -41.16 6.99
C ASN A 241 -10.68 -41.65 8.15
N VAL A 242 -9.46 -41.13 8.29
CA VAL A 242 -8.53 -41.46 9.37
C VAL A 242 -8.24 -40.21 10.19
N THR A 243 -8.69 -40.19 11.44
CA THR A 243 -8.43 -39.12 12.38
C THR A 243 -7.59 -39.65 13.54
N SER A 244 -6.40 -39.08 13.74
CA SER A 244 -5.45 -39.53 14.75
C SER A 244 -4.98 -38.38 15.64
N GLY A 245 -4.97 -38.61 16.96
CA GLY A 245 -4.30 -37.74 17.93
C GLY A 245 -2.77 -37.79 17.88
N ALA A 246 -2.19 -38.64 17.03
CA ALA A 246 -0.76 -38.82 16.84
C ALA A 246 -0.43 -39.14 15.35
N ASP A 247 0.73 -39.76 15.09
CA ASP A 247 1.22 -40.06 13.74
C ASP A 247 0.30 -41.03 12.96
N VAL A 248 0.14 -40.81 11.65
CA VAL A 248 -0.51 -41.75 10.73
C VAL A 248 0.50 -42.30 9.71
N ASN A 249 0.66 -43.62 9.70
CA ASN A 249 1.46 -44.38 8.74
C ASN A 249 0.63 -45.55 8.20
N ILE A 250 -0.15 -45.34 7.13
CA ILE A 250 -1.12 -46.31 6.63
C ILE A 250 -0.81 -46.76 5.20
N ASP A 251 -1.09 -48.03 4.89
CA ASP A 251 -1.06 -48.58 3.53
C ASP A 251 -2.44 -49.14 3.17
N THR A 252 -3.08 -48.51 2.19
CA THR A 252 -4.42 -48.82 1.71
C THR A 252 -4.41 -49.48 0.32
N THR A 253 -3.24 -49.84 -0.21
CA THR A 253 -3.13 -50.39 -1.57
C THR A 253 -3.85 -51.71 -1.76
N ALA A 254 -4.09 -52.46 -0.67
CA ALA A 254 -4.86 -53.70 -0.67
C ALA A 254 -6.39 -53.49 -0.55
N TRP A 255 -6.85 -52.25 -0.31
CA TRP A 255 -8.27 -51.94 -0.12
C TRP A 255 -8.92 -51.75 -1.49
N THR A 256 -9.78 -52.69 -1.88
CA THR A 256 -10.40 -52.68 -3.20
C THR A 256 -11.70 -51.87 -3.16
N GLY A 257 -11.88 -50.93 -4.10
CA GLY A 257 -13.05 -50.02 -4.13
C GLY A 257 -12.73 -48.59 -3.69
N LEU A 258 -11.62 -48.39 -2.95
CA LEU A 258 -11.27 -47.10 -2.38
C LEU A 258 -10.97 -46.03 -3.43
N THR A 259 -11.76 -44.96 -3.39
CA THR A 259 -11.64 -43.79 -4.27
C THR A 259 -11.13 -42.55 -3.55
N GLN A 260 -11.30 -42.44 -2.23
CA GLN A 260 -10.82 -41.31 -1.44
C GLN A 260 -10.31 -41.76 -0.06
N LEU A 261 -9.13 -41.28 0.31
CA LEU A 261 -8.54 -41.41 1.64
C LEU A 261 -8.33 -40.02 2.25
N ASN A 262 -9.02 -39.75 3.35
CA ASN A 262 -8.90 -38.52 4.12
C ASN A 262 -8.14 -38.81 5.41
N VAL A 263 -7.13 -38.01 5.72
CA VAL A 263 -6.28 -38.17 6.90
C VAL A 263 -6.18 -36.84 7.64
N THR A 264 -6.50 -36.85 8.93
CA THR A 264 -6.29 -35.73 9.85
C THR A 264 -5.43 -36.20 11.01
N SER A 265 -4.31 -35.53 11.27
CA SER A 265 -3.35 -35.96 12.28
C SER A 265 -2.78 -34.82 13.12
N ALA A 266 -2.40 -35.17 14.35
CA ALA A 266 -1.57 -34.35 15.25
C ALA A 266 -0.18 -34.99 15.39
N ALA A 267 0.52 -35.13 14.26
CA ALA A 267 1.78 -35.87 14.20
C ALA A 267 2.88 -35.30 15.13
N THR A 268 3.70 -36.20 15.65
CA THR A 268 4.93 -35.94 16.39
C THR A 268 6.19 -36.42 15.66
N ALA A 269 6.02 -37.12 14.54
CA ALA A 269 7.06 -37.62 13.65
C ALA A 269 6.63 -37.56 12.17
N ALA A 270 7.50 -38.02 11.28
CA ALA A 270 7.22 -38.06 9.85
C ALA A 270 6.16 -39.13 9.49
N GLU A 271 5.19 -38.74 8.67
CA GLU A 271 4.08 -39.58 8.25
C GLU A 271 4.34 -40.19 6.86
N THR A 272 3.73 -41.34 6.58
CA THR A 272 3.80 -41.99 5.26
C THR A 272 2.47 -42.66 4.95
N ILE A 273 1.78 -42.12 3.96
CA ILE A 273 0.46 -42.56 3.51
C ILE A 273 0.65 -43.21 2.15
N THR A 274 0.32 -44.49 2.06
CA THR A 274 0.41 -45.28 0.82
C THR A 274 -1.00 -45.58 0.32
N ALA A 275 -1.28 -45.25 -0.94
CA ALA A 275 -2.59 -45.42 -1.56
C ALA A 275 -2.49 -45.97 -3.00
N ALA A 276 -3.54 -46.64 -3.46
CA ALA A 276 -3.63 -47.15 -4.84
C ALA A 276 -3.77 -46.01 -5.86
N THR A 277 -3.51 -46.31 -7.14
CA THR A 277 -3.63 -45.33 -8.24
C THR A 277 -5.07 -44.88 -8.52
N THR A 278 -6.07 -45.51 -7.89
CA THR A 278 -7.49 -45.15 -8.00
C THR A 278 -7.95 -44.21 -6.88
N THR A 279 -7.09 -43.92 -5.90
CA THR A 279 -7.50 -43.30 -4.64
C THR A 279 -6.97 -41.87 -4.50
N GLY A 280 -7.88 -40.90 -4.43
CA GLY A 280 -7.61 -39.53 -3.98
C GLY A 280 -7.08 -39.50 -2.56
N VAL A 281 -6.19 -38.54 -2.26
CA VAL A 281 -5.55 -38.44 -0.94
C VAL A 281 -5.64 -37.02 -0.43
N SER A 282 -6.32 -36.83 0.70
CA SER A 282 -6.45 -35.54 1.39
C SER A 282 -5.86 -35.65 2.79
N ILE A 283 -4.83 -34.86 3.10
CA ILE A 283 -4.11 -34.90 4.37
C ILE A 283 -4.14 -33.52 5.01
N THR A 284 -4.57 -33.45 6.27
CA THR A 284 -4.43 -32.28 7.14
C THR A 284 -3.59 -32.66 8.35
N ASN A 285 -2.32 -32.25 8.31
CA ASN A 285 -1.41 -32.38 9.43
C ASN A 285 -1.33 -31.03 10.16
N SER A 286 -1.80 -31.00 11.40
CA SER A 286 -1.85 -29.78 12.22
C SER A 286 -0.49 -29.36 12.79
N THR A 287 0.55 -30.18 12.62
CA THR A 287 1.89 -29.98 13.17
C THR A 287 2.91 -29.81 12.06
N ALA A 288 4.20 -29.77 12.41
CA ALA A 288 5.25 -29.21 11.56
C ALA A 288 6.24 -30.26 11.02
N PHE A 289 5.77 -31.50 10.86
CA PHE A 289 6.56 -32.66 10.44
C PHE A 289 6.38 -33.02 8.97
N ASP A 290 7.27 -33.89 8.46
CA ASP A 290 7.25 -34.33 7.07
C ASP A 290 6.04 -35.21 6.76
N VAL A 291 5.41 -34.96 5.61
CA VAL A 291 4.30 -35.77 5.08
C VAL A 291 4.73 -36.41 3.77
N ASN A 292 4.65 -37.73 3.70
CA ASN A 292 5.00 -38.49 2.52
C ASN A 292 3.77 -39.21 1.95
N VAL A 293 3.50 -39.03 0.66
CA VAL A 293 2.46 -39.75 -0.09
C VAL A 293 3.13 -40.67 -1.10
N VAL A 294 2.87 -41.97 -0.96
CA VAL A 294 3.34 -43.04 -1.84
C VAL A 294 2.16 -43.55 -2.66
N GLY A 295 2.29 -43.54 -3.99
CA GLY A 295 1.17 -43.87 -4.89
C GLY A 295 0.09 -42.78 -4.94
N GLY A 296 -1.19 -43.19 -4.94
CA GLY A 296 -2.37 -42.32 -5.04
C GLY A 296 -2.81 -42.00 -6.48
N GLY A 297 -4.02 -41.46 -6.62
CA GLY A 297 -4.65 -41.07 -7.88
C GLY A 297 -5.64 -39.92 -7.73
N LEU A 298 -6.29 -39.50 -8.83
CA LEU A 298 -7.33 -38.45 -8.84
C LEU A 298 -6.83 -37.09 -8.34
N VAL A 299 -7.20 -36.67 -7.13
CA VAL A 299 -6.84 -35.36 -6.55
C VAL A 299 -6.04 -35.59 -5.27
N GLY A 300 -4.91 -34.88 -5.15
CA GLY A 300 -4.11 -34.83 -3.94
C GLY A 300 -4.25 -33.49 -3.24
N SER A 301 -4.48 -33.48 -1.93
CA SER A 301 -4.47 -32.28 -1.09
C SER A 301 -3.65 -32.53 0.16
N VAL A 302 -2.63 -31.70 0.43
CA VAL A 302 -1.78 -31.85 1.61
C VAL A 302 -1.61 -30.50 2.30
N THR A 303 -2.05 -30.42 3.56
CA THR A 303 -1.86 -29.26 4.43
C THR A 303 -0.94 -29.65 5.58
N THR A 304 0.12 -28.87 5.82
CA THR A 304 1.05 -29.06 6.95
C THR A 304 1.41 -27.74 7.62
N GLY A 305 1.90 -27.79 8.85
CA GLY A 305 2.52 -26.64 9.52
C GLY A 305 3.81 -26.16 8.82
N ALA A 306 4.33 -25.00 9.26
CA ALA A 306 5.35 -24.22 8.54
C ALA A 306 6.73 -24.88 8.35
N THR A 307 7.09 -25.95 9.07
CA THR A 307 8.45 -26.54 9.01
C THR A 307 8.55 -27.91 8.32
N GLY A 308 7.43 -28.56 7.99
CA GLY A 308 7.42 -29.90 7.42
C GLY A 308 7.79 -29.93 5.93
N THR A 309 8.40 -31.01 5.46
CA THR A 309 8.58 -31.28 4.03
C THR A 309 7.43 -32.13 3.50
N ILE A 310 6.81 -31.72 2.41
CA ILE A 310 5.78 -32.47 1.73
C ILE A 310 6.41 -33.21 0.54
N THR A 311 6.24 -34.53 0.47
CA THR A 311 6.72 -35.34 -0.67
C THR A 311 5.57 -36.18 -1.23
N ILE A 312 5.17 -35.93 -2.48
CA ILE A 312 4.09 -36.64 -3.17
C ILE A 312 4.67 -37.40 -4.38
N GLY A 313 4.30 -38.67 -4.53
CA GLY A 313 4.91 -39.56 -5.51
C GLY A 313 6.28 -40.09 -5.05
N LYS A 314 6.48 -40.21 -3.74
CA LYS A 314 7.68 -40.77 -3.13
C LYS A 314 7.81 -42.25 -3.48
N ALA A 315 9.02 -42.71 -3.80
CA ALA A 315 9.32 -44.14 -3.82
C ALA A 315 9.31 -44.71 -2.39
N GLY A 316 8.67 -45.86 -2.16
CA GLY A 316 8.53 -46.50 -0.85
C GLY A 316 9.82 -46.83 -0.10
N GLY A 317 11.01 -46.64 -0.70
CA GLY A 317 12.31 -46.93 -0.11
C GLY A 317 13.24 -45.71 0.00
N GLY A 318 12.90 -44.72 0.84
CA GLY A 318 13.79 -43.58 1.13
C GLY A 318 14.19 -42.74 -0.09
N ALA A 319 15.05 -41.74 0.11
CA ALA A 319 15.54 -40.92 -0.99
C ALA A 319 16.43 -41.74 -1.93
N GLY A 320 15.98 -41.99 -3.18
CA GLY A 320 16.81 -42.54 -4.26
C GLY A 320 16.60 -44.01 -4.68
N VAL A 321 15.44 -44.63 -4.44
CA VAL A 321 15.09 -45.98 -4.95
C VAL A 321 13.82 -45.91 -5.82
N ALA A 322 13.52 -46.94 -6.62
CA ALA A 322 12.53 -46.95 -7.72
C ALA A 322 11.10 -46.47 -7.35
N ALA A 323 10.50 -45.69 -8.26
CA ALA A 323 9.23 -44.99 -8.14
C ALA A 323 7.99 -45.91 -8.05
N ASP A 324 7.08 -45.61 -7.12
CA ASP A 324 5.74 -46.20 -7.10
C ASP A 324 4.80 -45.41 -8.04
N ALA A 325 3.95 -46.13 -8.75
CA ALA A 325 3.01 -45.56 -9.70
C ALA A 325 1.96 -44.69 -8.99
N ASN A 326 1.72 -43.49 -9.53
CA ASN A 326 0.63 -42.60 -9.11
C ASN A 326 -0.14 -42.07 -10.34
N ALA A 327 -1.29 -41.45 -10.10
CA ALA A 327 -2.23 -41.02 -11.14
C ALA A 327 -2.95 -39.71 -10.81
N PHE A 328 -2.31 -38.79 -10.09
CA PHE A 328 -2.90 -37.51 -9.74
C PHE A 328 -3.12 -36.64 -10.99
N THR A 329 -4.33 -36.11 -11.16
CA THR A 329 -4.67 -35.07 -12.14
C THR A 329 -4.26 -33.68 -11.65
N SER A 330 -4.41 -33.44 -10.35
CA SER A 330 -4.09 -32.19 -9.68
C SER A 330 -3.62 -32.40 -8.25
N VAL A 331 -2.72 -31.53 -7.78
CA VAL A 331 -2.23 -31.52 -6.40
C VAL A 331 -2.36 -30.12 -5.79
N SER A 332 -2.88 -30.02 -4.57
CA SER A 332 -2.88 -28.80 -3.77
C SER A 332 -2.05 -28.98 -2.51
N ILE A 333 -1.18 -28.02 -2.24
CA ILE A 333 -0.27 -28.01 -1.10
C ILE A 333 -0.48 -26.72 -0.30
N LYS A 334 -0.57 -26.84 1.02
CA LYS A 334 -0.65 -25.68 1.93
C LYS A 334 0.34 -25.81 3.08
N GLY A 335 1.17 -24.79 3.25
CA GLY A 335 2.22 -24.71 4.26
C GLY A 335 3.48 -25.50 3.91
N GLY A 336 4.21 -25.91 4.95
CA GLY A 336 5.49 -26.61 4.81
C GLY A 336 6.70 -25.73 4.49
N ASN A 337 7.89 -26.26 4.76
CA ASN A 337 9.17 -25.64 4.39
C ASN A 337 9.60 -26.00 2.97
N ALA A 338 9.23 -27.19 2.46
CA ALA A 338 9.55 -27.60 1.11
C ALA A 338 8.47 -28.55 0.56
N ALA A 339 8.34 -28.60 -0.76
CA ALA A 339 7.39 -29.48 -1.43
C ALA A 339 8.01 -30.16 -2.66
N PHE A 340 7.86 -31.47 -2.76
CA PHE A 340 8.34 -32.27 -3.88
C PHE A 340 7.17 -33.07 -4.44
N VAL A 341 6.79 -32.80 -5.69
CA VAL A 341 5.69 -33.51 -6.38
C VAL A 341 6.26 -34.18 -7.61
N THR A 342 6.12 -35.50 -7.69
CA THR A 342 6.56 -36.28 -8.86
C THR A 342 5.38 -37.05 -9.43
N ASP A 343 5.08 -36.81 -10.70
CA ASP A 343 4.14 -37.60 -11.51
C ASP A 343 4.85 -38.83 -12.07
N ASN A 344 4.39 -40.00 -11.65
CA ASN A 344 4.90 -41.32 -12.06
C ASN A 344 3.89 -42.09 -12.92
N SER A 345 2.87 -41.41 -13.48
CA SER A 345 1.81 -42.02 -14.30
C SER A 345 2.32 -42.69 -15.60
N GLY A 346 3.55 -42.37 -16.04
CA GLY A 346 4.20 -42.97 -17.22
C GLY A 346 5.08 -44.21 -16.94
N THR A 347 5.20 -44.64 -15.68
CA THR A 347 6.05 -45.79 -15.29
C THR A 347 5.35 -47.14 -15.51
N THR A 348 6.14 -48.21 -15.71
CA THR A 348 5.61 -49.57 -15.95
C THR A 348 4.72 -50.03 -14.78
N GLY A 349 3.41 -50.15 -14.99
CA GLY A 349 2.44 -50.55 -13.97
C GLY A 349 1.49 -49.43 -13.52
N ALA A 350 1.74 -48.18 -13.92
CA ALA A 350 0.81 -47.08 -13.70
C ALA A 350 -0.41 -47.19 -14.63
N ILE A 351 -1.60 -47.09 -14.06
CA ILE A 351 -2.88 -46.96 -14.77
C ILE A 351 -3.48 -45.64 -14.29
N GLY A 352 -3.48 -44.60 -15.13
CA GLY A 352 -3.96 -43.30 -14.70
C GLY A 352 -3.74 -42.13 -15.66
N THR A 353 -4.19 -40.96 -15.21
CA THR A 353 -4.08 -39.65 -15.85
C THR A 353 -2.81 -38.93 -15.42
N LYS A 354 -2.28 -38.05 -16.27
CA LYS A 354 -1.08 -37.25 -15.97
C LYS A 354 -1.40 -36.08 -15.04
N LEU A 355 -0.39 -35.62 -14.28
CA LEU A 355 -0.49 -34.42 -13.46
C LEU A 355 -0.50 -33.18 -14.36
N THR A 356 -1.56 -32.40 -14.26
CA THR A 356 -1.78 -31.20 -15.09
C THR A 356 -1.75 -29.91 -14.29
N ALA A 357 -2.20 -29.94 -13.02
CA ALA A 357 -2.31 -28.75 -12.19
C ALA A 357 -1.66 -28.92 -10.81
N VAL A 358 -0.92 -27.92 -10.36
CA VAL A 358 -0.37 -27.86 -8.98
C VAL A 358 -0.66 -26.52 -8.35
N THR A 359 -1.24 -26.51 -7.15
CA THR A 359 -1.39 -25.33 -6.30
C THR A 359 -0.47 -25.43 -5.09
N VAL A 360 0.26 -24.36 -4.79
CA VAL A 360 1.15 -24.24 -3.63
C VAL A 360 0.76 -22.98 -2.87
N ASP A 361 0.40 -23.11 -1.60
CA ASP A 361 -0.07 -22.00 -0.74
C ASP A 361 0.80 -21.88 0.51
N GLY A 362 1.64 -20.85 0.58
CA GLY A 362 2.42 -20.52 1.77
C GLY A 362 3.61 -21.46 2.07
N THR A 363 4.14 -22.18 1.07
CA THR A 363 5.35 -23.01 1.24
C THR A 363 6.62 -22.16 1.28
N ALA A 364 7.46 -22.36 2.31
CA ALA A 364 8.50 -21.41 2.63
C ALA A 364 9.80 -21.49 1.81
N GLY A 365 10.13 -22.66 1.28
CA GLY A 365 11.40 -22.95 0.63
C GLY A 365 11.24 -23.56 -0.76
N THR A 366 12.04 -24.57 -1.05
CA THR A 366 12.09 -25.18 -2.39
C THR A 366 10.82 -25.97 -2.72
N VAL A 367 10.29 -25.72 -3.91
CA VAL A 367 9.21 -26.50 -4.53
C VAL A 367 9.76 -27.11 -5.82
N ALA A 368 9.73 -28.43 -5.95
CA ALA A 368 10.10 -29.10 -7.19
C ALA A 368 8.94 -29.95 -7.70
N LEU A 369 8.51 -29.65 -8.92
CA LEU A 369 7.40 -30.29 -9.61
C LEU A 369 7.96 -31.03 -10.83
N ALA A 370 7.82 -32.35 -10.87
CA ALA A 370 8.31 -33.18 -11.96
C ALA A 370 7.14 -33.96 -12.58
N GLY A 371 7.01 -33.92 -13.90
CA GLY A 371 5.97 -34.66 -14.62
C GLY A 371 6.12 -34.61 -16.14
N ASP A 372 5.03 -34.85 -16.85
CA ASP A 372 5.00 -34.83 -18.32
C ASP A 372 3.95 -33.88 -18.91
N ALA A 373 3.04 -33.35 -18.09
CA ALA A 373 1.88 -32.58 -18.54
C ALA A 373 1.51 -31.43 -17.61
N ILE A 374 2.41 -31.03 -16.70
CA ILE A 374 2.16 -29.93 -15.77
C ILE A 374 2.02 -28.64 -16.60
N ALA A 375 0.81 -28.12 -16.67
CA ALA A 375 0.45 -26.96 -17.47
C ALA A 375 -0.03 -25.81 -16.60
N ASP A 376 -0.68 -26.07 -15.46
CA ASP A 376 -1.22 -25.04 -14.59
C ASP A 376 -0.51 -25.07 -13.22
N VAL A 377 0.17 -23.99 -12.88
CA VAL A 377 0.83 -23.83 -11.57
C VAL A 377 0.29 -22.59 -10.90
N THR A 378 -0.23 -22.75 -9.68
CA THR A 378 -0.71 -21.63 -8.86
C THR A 378 0.16 -21.53 -7.61
N VAL A 379 0.75 -20.35 -7.38
CA VAL A 379 1.49 -20.03 -6.17
C VAL A 379 0.69 -18.98 -5.40
N LYS A 380 0.31 -19.29 -4.16
CA LYS A 380 -0.42 -18.39 -3.27
C LYS A 380 0.43 -18.06 -2.05
N ASN A 381 0.34 -16.82 -1.58
CA ASN A 381 0.96 -16.37 -0.33
C ASN A 381 2.45 -16.74 -0.20
N GLY A 382 3.16 -16.75 -1.33
CA GLY A 382 4.58 -17.07 -1.41
C GLY A 382 5.39 -16.14 -0.52
N VAL A 383 6.35 -16.73 0.16
CA VAL A 383 7.28 -16.02 1.04
C VAL A 383 8.61 -15.81 0.31
N ALA A 384 9.45 -14.93 0.83
CA ALA A 384 10.73 -14.63 0.19
C ALA A 384 11.58 -15.89 0.04
N ALA A 385 12.10 -16.11 -1.17
CA ALA A 385 12.90 -17.27 -1.59
C ALA A 385 12.14 -18.58 -1.88
N THR A 386 10.80 -18.57 -2.02
CA THR A 386 10.10 -19.72 -2.64
C THR A 386 10.61 -19.91 -4.07
N ALA A 387 11.31 -21.03 -4.30
CA ALA A 387 11.85 -21.41 -5.60
C ALA A 387 11.04 -22.60 -6.15
N VAL A 388 10.25 -22.34 -7.19
CA VAL A 388 9.40 -23.33 -7.87
C VAL A 388 10.09 -23.79 -9.15
N THR A 389 10.56 -25.03 -9.17
CA THR A 389 11.12 -25.64 -10.38
C THR A 389 10.09 -26.58 -10.99
N VAL A 390 9.72 -26.34 -12.24
CA VAL A 390 8.86 -27.23 -13.05
C VAL A 390 9.75 -27.97 -14.03
N THR A 391 9.71 -29.30 -14.00
CA THR A 391 10.44 -30.17 -14.92
C THR A 391 9.44 -31.07 -15.63
N ASN A 392 9.14 -30.77 -16.88
CA ASN A 392 8.37 -31.67 -17.73
C ASN A 392 9.26 -32.48 -18.67
N ALA A 393 9.07 -33.80 -18.80
CA ALA A 393 9.91 -34.63 -19.67
C ALA A 393 9.46 -34.63 -21.15
N ALA A 394 8.22 -34.22 -21.44
CA ALA A 394 7.70 -34.07 -22.80
C ALA A 394 8.15 -32.74 -23.45
N THR A 395 8.69 -32.79 -24.68
CA THR A 395 9.43 -31.67 -25.29
C THR A 395 8.72 -30.92 -26.44
N ALA A 396 7.50 -31.29 -26.82
CA ALA A 396 6.79 -30.65 -27.94
C ALA A 396 5.68 -29.70 -27.46
N ASP A 397 5.82 -28.42 -27.77
CA ASP A 397 4.81 -27.34 -27.67
C ASP A 397 4.09 -27.16 -26.32
N GLN A 398 4.82 -27.30 -25.22
CA GLN A 398 4.26 -27.13 -23.88
C GLN A 398 3.89 -25.67 -23.56
N THR A 399 2.72 -25.50 -22.94
CA THR A 399 2.24 -24.24 -22.36
C THR A 399 2.29 -24.33 -20.84
N LEU A 400 2.84 -23.31 -20.18
CA LEU A 400 2.77 -23.12 -18.73
C LEU A 400 1.90 -21.90 -18.40
N ASN A 401 0.80 -22.12 -17.68
CA ASN A 401 -0.02 -21.08 -17.07
C ASN A 401 0.36 -20.97 -15.58
N LEU A 402 1.02 -19.89 -15.24
CA LEU A 402 1.42 -19.56 -13.88
C LEU A 402 0.47 -18.50 -13.30
N THR A 403 -0.15 -18.82 -12.16
CA THR A 403 -0.93 -17.86 -11.37
C THR A 403 -0.18 -17.50 -10.10
N LEU A 404 0.04 -16.21 -9.88
CA LEU A 404 0.59 -15.66 -8.64
C LEU A 404 -0.56 -14.96 -7.89
N ASP A 405 -0.91 -15.43 -6.71
CA ASP A 405 -1.96 -14.85 -5.86
C ASP A 405 -1.39 -14.38 -4.52
N ASN A 406 -1.46 -13.07 -4.26
CA ASN A 406 -0.96 -12.47 -3.01
C ASN A 406 0.52 -12.75 -2.69
N ASN A 407 1.35 -12.92 -3.72
CA ASN A 407 2.80 -13.12 -3.57
C ASN A 407 3.50 -11.76 -3.51
N ALA A 408 3.79 -11.25 -2.32
CA ALA A 408 4.57 -10.00 -2.17
C ALA A 408 6.08 -10.20 -2.36
N ALA A 409 6.56 -11.43 -2.22
CA ALA A 409 7.97 -11.74 -2.24
C ALA A 409 8.38 -12.36 -3.58
N GLY A 410 9.61 -12.10 -4.02
CA GLY A 410 10.16 -12.62 -5.27
C GLY A 410 10.04 -14.14 -5.35
N VAL A 411 9.16 -14.64 -6.22
CA VAL A 411 9.04 -16.08 -6.53
C VAL A 411 9.99 -16.39 -7.68
N ASN A 412 10.81 -17.43 -7.55
CA ASN A 412 11.59 -17.92 -8.69
C ASN A 412 10.83 -19.07 -9.34
N VAL A 413 10.56 -18.99 -10.65
CA VAL A 413 9.96 -20.09 -11.42
C VAL A 413 10.87 -20.50 -12.56
N VAL A 414 11.19 -21.79 -12.62
CA VAL A 414 12.05 -22.37 -13.65
C VAL A 414 11.26 -23.38 -14.49
N ASP A 415 11.18 -23.16 -15.80
CA ASP A 415 10.72 -24.14 -16.78
C ASP A 415 11.49 -23.96 -18.10
N ALA A 416 12.54 -24.74 -18.29
CA ALA A 416 13.37 -24.67 -19.48
C ALA A 416 12.69 -25.23 -20.75
N THR A 417 11.57 -25.95 -20.61
CA THR A 417 10.92 -26.71 -21.67
C THR A 417 9.70 -26.03 -22.27
N ALA A 418 9.00 -25.19 -21.49
CA ALA A 418 7.85 -24.42 -21.95
C ALA A 418 8.17 -23.60 -23.21
N LYS A 419 7.25 -23.64 -24.18
CA LYS A 419 7.32 -22.84 -25.43
C LYS A 419 6.49 -21.56 -25.33
N THR A 420 5.42 -21.62 -24.56
CA THR A 420 4.52 -20.52 -24.26
C THR A 420 4.33 -20.46 -22.75
N VAL A 421 4.37 -19.25 -22.19
CA VAL A 421 4.16 -19.03 -20.76
C VAL A 421 3.14 -17.92 -20.57
N THR A 422 2.19 -18.12 -19.67
CA THR A 422 1.24 -17.10 -19.21
C THR A 422 1.47 -16.85 -17.73
N VAL A 423 1.67 -15.61 -17.30
CA VAL A 423 1.80 -15.22 -15.89
C VAL A 423 0.63 -14.33 -15.50
N THR A 424 -0.19 -14.76 -14.55
CA THR A 424 -1.35 -14.00 -14.07
C THR A 424 -1.15 -13.59 -12.61
N ALA A 425 -1.02 -12.29 -12.34
CA ALA A 425 -0.87 -11.73 -10.99
C ALA A 425 -2.22 -11.29 -10.41
N THR A 426 -2.59 -11.83 -9.25
CA THR A 426 -3.88 -11.63 -8.59
C THR A 426 -3.70 -11.33 -7.10
N GLY A 427 -4.79 -10.91 -6.46
CA GLY A 427 -4.77 -10.52 -5.05
C GLY A 427 -4.48 -9.04 -4.84
N THR A 428 -4.15 -8.67 -3.61
CA THR A 428 -3.98 -7.27 -3.18
C THR A 428 -2.52 -6.84 -3.07
N LYS A 429 -1.58 -7.76 -3.27
CA LYS A 429 -0.14 -7.51 -3.12
C LYS A 429 0.55 -7.51 -4.48
N ALA A 430 1.42 -6.54 -4.71
CA ALA A 430 2.31 -6.51 -5.88
C ALA A 430 3.21 -7.74 -5.89
N SER A 431 3.35 -8.37 -7.06
CA SER A 431 4.17 -9.56 -7.27
C SER A 431 5.45 -9.25 -8.00
N THR A 432 6.56 -9.82 -7.51
CA THR A 432 7.83 -9.86 -8.24
C THR A 432 8.11 -11.33 -8.58
N ILE A 433 8.52 -11.59 -9.83
CA ILE A 433 8.88 -12.94 -10.26
C ILE A 433 10.23 -12.92 -10.96
N ASP A 434 11.09 -13.85 -10.58
CA ASP A 434 12.27 -14.25 -11.35
C ASP A 434 11.86 -15.48 -12.18
N LEU A 435 11.98 -15.41 -13.51
CA LEU A 435 11.37 -16.38 -14.42
C LEU A 435 12.40 -16.91 -15.41
N THR A 436 12.90 -18.12 -15.17
CA THR A 436 13.85 -18.82 -16.05
C THR A 436 13.10 -19.70 -17.06
N ILE A 437 12.90 -19.18 -18.27
CA ILE A 437 12.11 -19.82 -19.34
C ILE A 437 12.87 -19.89 -20.67
N ALA A 438 14.08 -20.43 -20.64
CA ALA A 438 15.02 -20.41 -21.77
C ALA A 438 14.47 -21.00 -23.09
N GLY A 439 13.48 -21.89 -23.02
CA GLY A 439 12.81 -22.49 -24.19
C GLY A 439 11.65 -21.68 -24.77
N ALA A 440 11.14 -20.68 -24.04
CA ALA A 440 9.91 -19.98 -24.36
C ALA A 440 10.12 -18.98 -25.51
N THR A 441 9.19 -19.00 -26.47
CA THR A 441 9.17 -18.06 -27.60
C THR A 441 8.11 -16.99 -27.46
N ALA A 442 7.10 -17.23 -26.61
CA ALA A 442 6.06 -16.27 -26.26
C ALA A 442 5.77 -16.25 -24.75
N LEU A 443 5.65 -15.05 -24.20
CA LEU A 443 5.23 -14.78 -22.82
C LEU A 443 3.99 -13.88 -22.86
N THR A 444 2.97 -14.23 -22.09
CA THR A 444 1.78 -13.40 -21.87
C THR A 444 1.70 -13.07 -20.39
N THR A 445 1.44 -11.82 -20.04
CA THR A 445 1.20 -11.40 -18.64
C THR A 445 -0.19 -10.82 -18.49
N ALA A 446 -0.83 -11.03 -17.34
CA ALA A 446 -2.17 -10.57 -17.06
C ALA A 446 -2.39 -10.36 -15.55
N GLY A 447 -3.55 -9.80 -15.22
CA GLY A 447 -4.04 -9.76 -13.84
C GLY A 447 -4.11 -8.35 -13.24
N ALA A 448 -4.78 -8.28 -12.09
CA ALA A 448 -5.13 -7.03 -11.42
C ALA A 448 -4.12 -6.57 -10.38
N ALA A 449 -3.26 -7.47 -9.89
CA ALA A 449 -2.14 -7.09 -9.05
C ALA A 449 -0.98 -6.58 -9.90
N ASP A 450 -0.17 -5.68 -9.33
CA ASP A 450 1.06 -5.21 -9.98
C ASP A 450 2.04 -6.38 -10.18
N LEU A 451 2.73 -6.41 -11.32
CA LEU A 451 3.66 -7.47 -11.67
C LEU A 451 5.00 -6.89 -12.12
N THR A 452 6.07 -7.25 -11.42
CA THR A 452 7.44 -6.98 -11.82
C THR A 452 8.13 -8.25 -12.28
N LEU A 453 8.63 -8.27 -13.52
CA LEU A 453 9.59 -9.28 -13.97
C LEU A 453 10.98 -8.85 -13.47
N ALA A 454 11.52 -9.58 -12.51
CA ALA A 454 12.94 -9.51 -12.18
C ALA A 454 13.72 -10.08 -13.37
N THR A 455 14.76 -9.37 -13.82
CA THR A 455 15.52 -9.77 -15.00
C THR A 455 16.93 -10.18 -14.60
N VAL A 456 17.30 -11.42 -14.93
CA VAL A 456 18.69 -11.91 -14.93
C VAL A 456 19.08 -12.25 -16.38
N ALA A 457 20.36 -12.09 -16.70
CA ALA A 457 20.83 -11.97 -18.07
C ALA A 457 20.54 -13.18 -19.00
N GLU A 458 20.25 -14.38 -18.51
CA GLU A 458 20.19 -15.60 -19.36
C GLU A 458 18.78 -16.21 -19.52
N ASP A 459 17.77 -15.67 -18.83
CA ASP A 459 16.52 -16.39 -18.58
C ASP A 459 15.50 -16.42 -19.72
N TYR A 460 15.60 -15.49 -20.68
CA TYR A 460 14.62 -15.34 -21.78
C TYR A 460 15.25 -15.46 -23.18
N ALA A 461 16.34 -16.22 -23.32
CA ALA A 461 17.16 -16.26 -24.54
C ALA A 461 16.39 -16.56 -25.85
N ALA A 462 15.29 -17.31 -25.81
CA ALA A 462 14.48 -17.64 -26.98
C ALA A 462 13.22 -16.77 -27.19
N LEU A 463 12.94 -15.84 -26.26
CA LEU A 463 11.70 -15.08 -26.24
C LEU A 463 11.63 -14.12 -27.43
N LYS A 464 10.57 -14.23 -28.24
CA LYS A 464 10.34 -13.38 -29.43
C LYS A 464 9.24 -12.35 -29.21
N THR A 465 8.20 -12.75 -28.47
CA THR A 465 7.00 -11.95 -28.26
C THR A 465 6.62 -11.89 -26.78
N LEU A 466 6.38 -10.69 -26.27
CA LEU A 466 5.75 -10.45 -24.98
C LEU A 466 4.39 -9.78 -25.20
N THR A 467 3.33 -10.36 -24.64
CA THR A 467 1.98 -9.77 -24.63
C THR A 467 1.65 -9.34 -23.21
N ILE A 468 1.23 -8.09 -23.00
CA ILE A 468 0.90 -7.53 -21.69
C ILE A 468 -0.59 -7.19 -21.67
N ASN A 469 -1.34 -7.91 -20.83
CA ASN A 469 -2.78 -7.75 -20.63
C ASN A 469 -3.11 -7.38 -19.18
N ASN A 470 -2.14 -6.78 -18.47
CA ASN A 470 -2.28 -6.43 -17.06
C ASN A 470 -3.28 -5.27 -16.88
N THR A 471 -4.10 -5.36 -15.84
CA THR A 471 -4.90 -4.22 -15.37
C THR A 471 -4.24 -3.52 -14.17
N GLY A 472 -3.39 -4.24 -13.42
CA GLY A 472 -2.40 -3.66 -12.50
C GLY A 472 -1.15 -3.18 -13.24
N ALA A 473 -0.23 -2.52 -12.54
CA ALA A 473 1.02 -2.05 -13.14
C ALA A 473 1.91 -3.22 -13.60
N PHE A 474 2.64 -3.02 -14.69
CA PHE A 474 3.60 -4.01 -15.20
C PHE A 474 4.99 -3.38 -15.28
N ASN A 475 6.02 -4.03 -14.73
CA ASN A 475 7.39 -3.52 -14.70
C ASN A 475 8.38 -4.55 -15.22
N ALA A 476 9.25 -4.17 -16.17
CA ALA A 476 10.36 -5.02 -16.62
C ALA A 476 11.51 -4.21 -17.25
N ASP A 477 12.76 -4.62 -17.02
CA ASP A 477 13.92 -4.11 -17.76
C ASP A 477 14.38 -5.13 -18.82
N LEU A 478 13.86 -4.98 -20.04
CA LEU A 478 14.14 -5.86 -21.19
C LEU A 478 15.25 -5.30 -22.08
N SER A 479 16.10 -4.43 -21.54
CA SER A 479 17.19 -3.81 -22.29
C SER A 479 18.41 -4.74 -22.41
N ALA A 480 19.24 -4.51 -23.44
CA ALA A 480 20.43 -5.33 -23.71
C ALA A 480 21.52 -5.24 -22.61
N ALA A 481 21.45 -4.25 -21.72
CA ALA A 481 22.35 -4.11 -20.58
C ALA A 481 22.08 -5.16 -19.48
N ASN A 482 20.87 -5.73 -19.47
CA ASN A 482 20.39 -6.57 -18.36
C ASN A 482 19.79 -7.91 -18.81
N SER A 483 19.62 -8.14 -20.13
CA SER A 483 19.07 -9.40 -20.65
C SER A 483 19.64 -9.82 -22.00
N ALA A 484 20.17 -11.06 -22.10
CA ALA A 484 20.54 -11.73 -23.35
C ALA A 484 19.33 -11.95 -24.26
N SER A 485 18.12 -11.93 -23.70
CA SER A 485 16.84 -11.97 -24.43
C SER A 485 16.61 -10.80 -25.35
N ALA A 486 17.23 -9.64 -25.05
CA ALA A 486 17.16 -8.47 -25.90
C ALA A 486 17.69 -8.74 -27.31
N ALA A 487 18.43 -9.84 -27.54
CA ALA A 487 18.83 -10.24 -28.88
C ALA A 487 17.70 -10.90 -29.70
N ALA A 488 16.78 -11.62 -29.04
CA ALA A 488 15.72 -12.40 -29.67
C ALA A 488 14.34 -11.75 -29.63
N LEU A 489 14.09 -10.88 -28.64
CA LEU A 489 12.82 -10.18 -28.49
C LEU A 489 12.61 -9.23 -29.68
N THR A 490 11.45 -9.35 -30.34
CA THR A 490 11.13 -8.56 -31.54
C THR A 490 9.83 -7.77 -31.42
N SER A 491 8.93 -8.19 -30.51
CA SER A 491 7.63 -7.55 -30.36
C SER A 491 7.15 -7.57 -28.91
N ILE A 492 6.70 -6.42 -28.43
CA ILE A 492 5.93 -6.25 -27.20
C ILE A 492 4.57 -5.67 -27.59
N VAL A 493 3.49 -6.33 -27.16
CA VAL A 493 2.11 -5.91 -27.44
C VAL A 493 1.37 -5.73 -26.11
N ALA A 494 1.13 -4.49 -25.73
CA ALA A 494 0.44 -4.09 -24.51
C ALA A 494 -0.92 -3.41 -24.80
N THR A 495 -1.44 -3.52 -26.03
CA THR A 495 -2.65 -2.81 -26.48
C THR A 495 -3.93 -3.18 -25.70
N ALA A 496 -3.92 -4.28 -24.95
CA ALA A 496 -5.02 -4.69 -24.07
C ALA A 496 -4.74 -4.37 -22.58
N SER A 497 -3.55 -3.88 -22.25
CA SER A 497 -3.19 -3.43 -20.90
C SER A 497 -3.93 -2.13 -20.56
N THR A 498 -4.50 -2.08 -19.35
CA THR A 498 -5.08 -0.85 -18.79
C THR A 498 -4.26 -0.31 -17.62
N GLY A 499 -3.34 -1.11 -17.07
CA GLY A 499 -2.41 -0.70 -16.04
C GLY A 499 -1.22 0.06 -16.61
N ALA A 500 -0.48 0.75 -15.75
CA ALA A 500 0.74 1.47 -16.14
C ALA A 500 1.88 0.49 -16.47
N ASN A 501 2.38 0.51 -17.71
CA ASN A 501 3.49 -0.33 -18.12
C ASN A 501 4.81 0.45 -18.01
N THR A 502 5.77 0.00 -17.20
CA THR A 502 7.12 0.60 -17.08
C THR A 502 8.17 -0.37 -17.63
N LEU A 503 8.79 0.00 -18.75
CA LEU A 503 9.64 -0.87 -19.55
C LEU A 503 10.96 -0.19 -19.91
N ALA A 504 12.02 -0.97 -20.03
CA ALA A 504 13.22 -0.59 -20.78
C ALA A 504 13.47 -1.55 -21.95
N ILE A 505 13.74 -1.04 -23.15
CA ILE A 505 13.82 -1.85 -24.38
C ILE A 505 14.97 -1.42 -25.30
N ASP A 506 15.46 -2.37 -26.11
CA ASP A 506 16.31 -2.10 -27.28
C ASP A 506 15.43 -1.83 -28.52
N ALA A 507 15.14 -0.56 -28.78
CA ALA A 507 14.30 -0.11 -29.90
C ALA A 507 14.93 -0.33 -31.29
N THR A 508 16.14 -0.89 -31.37
CA THR A 508 16.71 -1.35 -32.65
C THR A 508 16.18 -2.73 -33.07
N LYS A 509 15.62 -3.49 -32.14
CA LYS A 509 15.18 -4.88 -32.34
C LYS A 509 13.70 -5.08 -32.06
N THR A 510 13.17 -4.43 -31.03
CA THR A 510 11.84 -4.67 -30.49
C THR A 510 10.85 -3.58 -30.90
N THR A 511 9.68 -3.96 -31.42
CA THR A 511 8.52 -3.06 -31.51
C THR A 511 7.79 -3.01 -30.17
N TYR A 512 7.24 -1.85 -29.82
CA TYR A 512 6.36 -1.68 -28.66
C TYR A 512 5.04 -1.04 -29.10
N ALA A 513 3.92 -1.60 -28.63
CA ALA A 513 2.59 -1.02 -28.79
C ALA A 513 1.91 -0.97 -27.42
N GLY A 514 1.79 0.23 -26.84
CA GLY A 514 1.30 0.48 -25.49
C GLY A 514 -0.20 0.35 -25.30
N GLY A 515 -0.61 0.43 -24.03
CA GLY A 515 -1.98 0.22 -23.57
C GLY A 515 -2.76 1.53 -23.41
N SER A 516 -3.80 1.50 -22.57
CA SER A 516 -4.53 2.72 -22.17
C SER A 516 -4.10 3.28 -20.80
N GLY A 517 -3.21 2.57 -20.10
CA GLY A 517 -2.59 3.06 -18.87
C GLY A 517 -1.58 4.17 -19.16
N VAL A 518 -1.06 4.82 -18.12
CA VAL A 518 0.03 5.79 -18.27
C VAL A 518 1.35 5.02 -18.31
N ASP A 519 1.85 4.81 -19.53
CA ASP A 519 3.01 3.97 -19.80
C ASP A 519 4.31 4.76 -19.69
N THR A 520 5.40 4.08 -19.34
CA THR A 520 6.76 4.64 -19.33
C THR A 520 7.69 3.67 -20.06
N VAL A 521 8.23 4.11 -21.19
CA VAL A 521 9.15 3.30 -22.00
C VAL A 521 10.50 3.98 -22.08
N ALA A 522 11.54 3.34 -21.55
CA ALA A 522 12.92 3.74 -21.74
C ALA A 522 13.55 3.02 -22.94
N VAL A 523 14.18 3.77 -23.85
CA VAL A 523 14.89 3.20 -25.00
C VAL A 523 16.40 3.35 -24.84
N VAL A 524 17.13 2.25 -24.96
CA VAL A 524 18.60 2.24 -24.78
C VAL A 524 19.39 2.44 -26.07
N ALA A 525 18.71 2.59 -27.22
CA ALA A 525 19.33 2.78 -28.54
C ALA A 525 18.37 3.48 -29.51
N ALA A 526 18.90 4.03 -30.61
CA ALA A 526 18.13 4.76 -31.63
C ALA A 526 17.00 3.87 -32.18
N ALA A 527 15.76 4.35 -32.10
CA ALA A 527 14.61 3.61 -32.59
C ALA A 527 14.72 3.33 -34.10
N THR A 528 14.83 2.04 -34.47
CA THR A 528 14.67 1.57 -35.85
C THR A 528 13.34 0.84 -36.04
N LYS A 529 12.74 0.41 -34.91
CA LYS A 529 11.42 -0.18 -34.79
C LYS A 529 10.45 0.82 -34.18
N THR A 530 9.16 0.60 -34.44
CA THR A 530 8.10 1.45 -33.88
C THR A 530 8.01 1.25 -32.37
N VAL A 531 7.93 2.36 -31.66
CA VAL A 531 7.64 2.46 -30.23
C VAL A 531 6.43 3.37 -30.10
N ASP A 532 5.28 2.78 -29.83
CA ASP A 532 3.99 3.45 -29.74
C ASP A 532 3.50 3.42 -28.29
N GLY A 533 3.32 4.59 -27.67
CA GLY A 533 2.91 4.71 -26.26
C GLY A 533 1.48 4.26 -25.99
N GLY A 534 0.62 4.19 -27.01
CA GLY A 534 -0.75 3.72 -26.89
C GLY A 534 -1.79 4.84 -26.76
N ALA A 535 -2.80 4.63 -25.91
CA ALA A 535 -3.93 5.53 -25.73
C ALA A 535 -3.92 6.27 -24.37
N GLY A 536 -2.83 6.15 -23.61
CA GLY A 536 -2.66 6.88 -22.37
C GLY A 536 -2.62 8.40 -22.61
N THR A 537 -2.90 9.17 -21.56
CA THR A 537 -2.96 10.64 -21.67
C THR A 537 -1.68 11.34 -21.23
N ALA A 538 -0.70 10.57 -20.78
CA ALA A 538 0.54 11.07 -20.17
C ALA A 538 1.70 10.10 -20.40
N ASP A 539 1.68 9.37 -21.52
CA ASP A 539 2.66 8.32 -21.77
C ASP A 539 4.07 8.94 -21.87
N VAL A 540 5.02 8.31 -21.19
CA VAL A 540 6.37 8.80 -21.00
C VAL A 540 7.35 8.02 -21.90
N ILE A 541 8.00 8.72 -22.83
CA ILE A 541 9.17 8.20 -23.52
C ILE A 541 10.43 8.69 -22.80
N ASN A 542 11.25 7.78 -22.30
CA ASN A 542 12.56 8.09 -21.74
C ASN A 542 13.67 7.76 -22.74
N LEU A 543 14.43 8.78 -23.14
CA LEU A 543 15.55 8.65 -24.08
C LEU A 543 16.94 8.58 -23.38
N ALA A 544 16.96 8.21 -22.09
CA ALA A 544 18.17 8.17 -21.27
C ALA A 544 19.11 6.97 -21.53
N GLY A 545 20.40 7.14 -21.20
CA GLY A 545 21.47 6.14 -21.39
C GLY A 545 22.39 6.37 -22.60
N VAL A 546 22.03 7.31 -23.48
CA VAL A 546 22.62 7.47 -24.84
C VAL A 546 22.59 8.92 -25.34
N GLY A 547 21.73 9.75 -24.74
CA GLY A 547 21.66 11.20 -24.93
C GLY A 547 20.88 11.67 -26.17
N GLY A 548 20.84 12.98 -26.40
CA GLY A 548 20.10 13.63 -27.50
C GLY A 548 20.49 13.17 -28.91
N THR A 549 21.61 12.46 -29.05
CA THR A 549 22.07 11.88 -30.34
C THR A 549 21.09 10.85 -30.93
N LEU A 550 20.21 10.27 -30.09
CA LEU A 550 19.17 9.36 -30.56
C LEU A 550 18.02 10.06 -31.28
N LEU A 551 17.78 11.35 -31.02
CA LEU A 551 16.62 12.05 -31.52
C LEU A 551 16.95 12.76 -32.85
N THR A 552 16.55 12.12 -33.93
CA THR A 552 16.65 12.62 -35.31
C THR A 552 15.27 12.53 -35.95
N ALA A 553 15.03 13.23 -37.07
CA ALA A 553 13.74 13.13 -37.77
C ALA A 553 13.38 11.67 -38.16
N ALA A 554 14.39 10.84 -38.47
CA ALA A 554 14.18 9.45 -38.84
C ALA A 554 13.79 8.55 -37.65
N THR A 555 14.41 8.77 -36.48
CA THR A 555 14.16 8.00 -35.27
C THR A 555 12.91 8.49 -34.53
N ALA A 556 12.66 9.80 -34.52
CA ALA A 556 11.47 10.41 -33.95
C ALA A 556 10.19 9.94 -34.67
N ALA A 557 10.24 9.76 -36.00
CA ALA A 557 9.12 9.19 -36.77
C ALA A 557 8.76 7.73 -36.41
N LYS A 558 9.55 7.08 -35.56
CA LYS A 558 9.28 5.74 -35.00
C LYS A 558 8.71 5.79 -33.59
N ILE A 559 8.68 6.95 -32.96
CA ILE A 559 8.19 7.17 -31.60
C ILE A 559 6.86 7.92 -31.73
N THR A 560 5.76 7.30 -31.34
CA THR A 560 4.40 7.85 -31.52
C THR A 560 3.58 7.72 -30.25
N ASN A 561 2.55 8.57 -30.11
CA ASN A 561 1.60 8.56 -28.99
C ASN A 561 2.28 8.57 -27.61
N PHE A 562 3.21 9.51 -27.43
CA PHE A 562 3.75 9.86 -26.13
C PHE A 562 3.49 11.34 -25.89
N GLU A 563 3.05 11.68 -24.67
CA GLU A 563 2.74 13.05 -24.26
C GLU A 563 3.85 13.66 -23.41
N VAL A 564 4.74 12.82 -22.84
CA VAL A 564 5.81 13.26 -21.96
C VAL A 564 7.16 12.76 -22.45
N LEU A 565 8.10 13.68 -22.65
CA LEU A 565 9.51 13.34 -22.86
C LEU A 565 10.25 13.38 -21.53
N SER A 566 10.86 12.25 -21.16
CA SER A 566 11.75 12.15 -20.00
C SER A 566 13.22 12.12 -20.42
N THR A 567 14.05 12.87 -19.69
CA THR A 567 15.52 12.88 -19.85
C THR A 567 16.26 12.38 -18.61
N THR A 568 15.56 11.73 -17.68
CA THR A 568 16.15 11.17 -16.45
C THR A 568 17.26 10.17 -16.76
N GLY A 569 18.51 10.51 -16.43
CA GLY A 569 19.73 9.75 -16.74
C GLY A 569 20.37 10.12 -18.08
N GLY A 570 19.82 11.08 -18.82
CA GLY A 570 20.26 11.52 -20.14
C GLY A 570 21.19 12.73 -20.15
N SER A 571 21.64 13.11 -21.36
CA SER A 571 22.45 14.30 -21.65
C SER A 571 22.29 14.72 -23.13
N GLY A 572 22.70 15.92 -23.51
CA GLY A 572 22.69 16.41 -24.89
C GLY A 572 21.42 17.15 -25.31
N ASN A 573 21.20 17.27 -26.62
CA ASN A 573 20.18 18.14 -27.22
C ASN A 573 18.96 17.36 -27.69
N PHE A 574 17.77 17.79 -27.29
CA PHE A 574 16.49 17.19 -27.63
C PHE A 574 15.63 18.22 -28.36
N ASP A 575 15.44 18.03 -29.66
CA ASP A 575 14.48 18.83 -30.44
C ASP A 575 13.08 18.28 -30.21
N VAL A 576 12.33 18.89 -29.30
CA VAL A 576 11.02 18.41 -28.85
C VAL A 576 10.00 18.44 -29.99
N ALA A 577 10.16 19.35 -30.95
CA ALA A 577 9.26 19.45 -32.10
C ALA A 577 9.34 18.26 -33.06
N LEU A 578 10.38 17.41 -32.96
CA LEU A 578 10.45 16.17 -33.73
C LEU A 578 9.49 15.10 -33.20
N LEU A 579 9.10 15.17 -31.93
CA LEU A 579 8.14 14.26 -31.30
C LEU A 579 6.76 14.90 -31.31
N THR A 580 5.84 14.32 -32.07
CA THR A 580 4.46 14.82 -32.13
C THR A 580 3.70 14.44 -30.86
N GLY A 581 2.95 15.38 -30.29
CA GLY A 581 2.07 15.11 -29.14
C GLY A 581 2.66 15.45 -27.77
N ILE A 582 3.95 15.82 -27.68
CA ILE A 582 4.58 16.15 -26.40
C ILE A 582 3.95 17.41 -25.79
N THR A 583 3.31 17.24 -24.63
CA THR A 583 2.71 18.31 -23.82
C THR A 583 3.44 18.52 -22.48
N GLY A 584 4.34 17.61 -22.10
CA GLY A 584 5.14 17.73 -20.88
C GLY A 584 6.58 17.23 -21.03
N LEU A 585 7.47 17.77 -20.19
CA LEU A 585 8.85 17.30 -20.06
C LEU A 585 9.08 16.88 -18.61
N THR A 586 9.88 15.83 -18.41
CA THR A 586 10.29 15.40 -17.06
C THR A 586 11.79 15.14 -17.01
N GLN A 587 12.41 15.46 -15.87
CA GLN A 587 13.79 15.09 -15.58
C GLN A 587 13.97 14.74 -14.10
N GLY A 588 14.74 13.69 -13.83
CA GLY A 588 15.34 13.39 -12.54
C GLY A 588 16.82 13.75 -12.54
N VAL A 589 17.65 12.85 -12.01
CA VAL A 589 19.12 12.95 -12.07
C VAL A 589 19.55 12.92 -13.53
N LEU A 590 20.38 13.87 -13.97
CA LEU A 590 20.89 13.94 -15.33
C LEU A 590 22.29 13.31 -15.44
N GLY A 591 22.57 12.63 -16.55
CA GLY A 591 23.89 12.10 -16.86
C GLY A 591 24.88 13.15 -17.39
N GLY A 592 24.39 14.35 -17.74
CA GLY A 592 25.16 15.50 -18.23
C GLY A 592 24.23 16.67 -18.55
N ALA A 593 24.76 17.75 -19.13
CA ALA A 593 23.94 18.91 -19.52
C ALA A 593 22.85 18.52 -20.54
N VAL A 594 21.63 19.04 -20.37
CA VAL A 594 20.48 18.78 -21.24
C VAL A 594 20.00 20.08 -21.88
N VAL A 595 19.64 20.02 -23.16
CA VAL A 595 19.07 21.15 -23.91
C VAL A 595 17.77 20.71 -24.56
N TYR A 596 16.65 21.28 -24.15
CA TYR A 596 15.37 21.16 -24.85
C TYR A 596 15.24 22.28 -25.88
N ASN A 597 15.13 21.92 -27.15
CA ASN A 597 14.96 22.85 -28.27
C ASN A 597 13.54 22.78 -28.84
N ASN A 598 13.10 23.90 -29.39
CA ASN A 598 11.80 24.04 -30.05
C ASN A 598 10.62 23.58 -29.19
N VAL A 599 10.67 23.89 -27.89
CA VAL A 599 9.60 23.52 -26.97
C VAL A 599 8.34 24.34 -27.28
N ALA A 600 7.20 23.67 -27.43
CA ALA A 600 5.94 24.36 -27.70
C ALA A 600 5.51 25.23 -26.50
N ALA A 601 4.81 26.32 -26.78
CA ALA A 601 4.24 27.15 -25.72
C ALA A 601 3.24 26.34 -24.89
N GLY A 602 3.30 26.48 -23.56
CA GLY A 602 2.43 25.74 -22.62
C GLY A 602 2.96 24.38 -22.18
N THR A 603 3.99 23.82 -22.83
CA THR A 603 4.70 22.64 -22.33
C THR A 603 5.42 23.00 -21.03
N GLY A 604 5.27 22.18 -19.99
CA GLY A 604 5.95 22.39 -18.69
C GLY A 604 7.14 21.45 -18.50
N LEU A 605 8.09 21.85 -17.64
CA LEU A 605 9.18 20.98 -17.18
C LEU A 605 8.93 20.54 -15.73
N LYS A 606 8.90 19.24 -15.48
CA LYS A 606 8.84 18.65 -14.15
C LYS A 606 10.22 18.10 -13.73
N VAL A 607 10.73 18.55 -12.59
CA VAL A 607 11.98 18.07 -11.97
C VAL A 607 11.62 17.22 -10.75
N THR A 608 12.10 15.97 -10.70
CA THR A 608 11.71 15.00 -9.65
C THR A 608 12.86 14.57 -8.73
N ALA A 609 14.09 14.96 -9.06
CA ALA A 609 15.29 14.70 -8.26
C ALA A 609 16.34 15.77 -8.57
N SER A 610 17.33 15.93 -7.68
CA SER A 610 18.42 16.88 -7.91
C SER A 610 19.14 16.59 -9.23
N ALA A 611 19.11 17.54 -10.16
CA ALA A 611 19.51 17.29 -11.54
C ALA A 611 21.01 17.00 -11.67
N GLY A 612 21.83 17.65 -10.84
CA GLY A 612 23.30 17.54 -10.81
C GLY A 612 24.03 18.16 -12.00
N ASN A 613 23.30 18.59 -13.03
CA ASN A 613 23.81 19.20 -14.25
C ASN A 613 22.89 20.34 -14.72
N THR A 614 23.31 21.08 -15.75
CA THR A 614 22.56 22.22 -16.27
C THR A 614 21.46 21.81 -17.26
N THR A 615 20.41 22.62 -17.31
CA THR A 615 19.29 22.47 -18.25
C THR A 615 19.10 23.76 -19.04
N ALA A 616 18.98 23.66 -20.36
CA ALA A 616 18.53 24.78 -21.19
C ALA A 616 17.13 24.47 -21.73
N TYR A 617 16.20 25.41 -21.56
CA TYR A 617 14.81 25.32 -21.97
C TYR A 617 14.54 26.39 -23.04
N ASN A 618 14.55 25.99 -24.32
CA ASN A 618 14.40 26.90 -25.44
C ASN A 618 13.01 26.73 -26.07
N LEU A 619 12.13 27.73 -25.89
CA LEU A 619 10.84 27.75 -26.58
C LEU A 619 11.05 27.84 -28.10
N ALA A 620 10.10 27.28 -28.85
CA ALA A 620 10.08 27.36 -30.31
C ALA A 620 9.96 28.79 -30.84
N ASN A 621 9.36 29.69 -30.06
CA ASN A 621 9.23 31.10 -30.38
C ASN A 621 9.38 31.93 -29.10
N VAL A 622 10.26 32.93 -29.13
CA VAL A 622 10.55 33.88 -28.04
C VAL A 622 10.53 35.32 -28.55
N LEU A 623 9.83 35.57 -29.67
CA LEU A 623 9.65 36.92 -30.22
C LEU A 623 8.55 37.70 -29.50
N GLY A 624 7.83 37.07 -28.57
CA GLY A 624 6.82 37.69 -27.74
C GLY A 624 7.44 38.61 -26.68
N THR A 625 6.57 39.20 -25.87
CA THR A 625 6.97 39.98 -24.68
C THR A 625 6.25 39.49 -23.43
N THR A 626 5.60 38.32 -23.53
CA THR A 626 4.75 37.69 -22.50
C THR A 626 4.93 36.18 -22.54
N ASP A 627 6.14 35.72 -22.88
CA ASP A 627 6.45 34.30 -22.97
C ASP A 627 6.53 33.70 -21.55
N VAL A 628 5.95 32.50 -21.40
CA VAL A 628 5.77 31.83 -20.10
C VAL A 628 6.45 30.46 -20.11
N PHE A 629 7.22 30.18 -19.06
CA PHE A 629 7.75 28.86 -18.75
C PHE A 629 7.16 28.35 -17.44
N ASN A 630 6.55 27.16 -17.48
CA ASN A 630 6.03 26.49 -16.29
C ASN A 630 7.02 25.41 -15.83
N LEU A 631 7.60 25.61 -14.65
CA LEU A 631 8.48 24.68 -13.96
C LEU A 631 7.73 24.05 -12.78
N THR A 632 7.88 22.75 -12.58
CA THR A 632 7.40 22.03 -11.39
C THR A 632 8.57 21.29 -10.77
N VAL A 633 8.78 21.45 -9.47
CA VAL A 633 9.75 20.69 -8.67
C VAL A 633 8.93 19.85 -7.70
N SER A 634 8.97 18.52 -7.81
CA SER A 634 8.06 17.64 -7.05
C SER A 634 8.80 16.41 -6.54
N SER A 635 8.96 16.33 -5.22
CA SER A 635 9.75 15.30 -4.55
C SER A 635 9.40 15.19 -3.05
N ALA A 636 9.74 14.04 -2.45
CA ALA A 636 9.62 13.82 -1.00
C ALA A 636 10.80 14.41 -0.20
N ALA A 637 11.91 14.71 -0.87
CA ALA A 637 13.11 15.29 -0.27
C ALA A 637 13.52 16.55 -1.05
N ALA A 638 14.32 17.41 -0.43
CA ALA A 638 14.86 18.62 -1.04
C ALA A 638 15.54 18.33 -2.38
N VAL A 639 15.15 19.09 -3.40
CA VAL A 639 15.69 19.01 -4.75
C VAL A 639 16.41 20.29 -5.11
N ASP A 640 17.59 20.14 -5.71
CA ASP A 640 18.28 21.20 -6.45
C ASP A 640 18.04 21.03 -7.95
N THR A 641 17.38 22.00 -8.57
CA THR A 641 17.08 21.96 -10.00
C THR A 641 18.33 21.94 -10.88
N GLY A 642 19.48 22.33 -10.34
CA GLY A 642 20.62 22.79 -11.13
C GLY A 642 20.27 24.09 -11.86
N ALA A 643 21.25 24.67 -12.57
CA ALA A 643 21.01 25.88 -13.34
C ALA A 643 20.10 25.61 -14.54
N ILE A 644 18.95 26.27 -14.58
CA ILE A 644 18.00 26.26 -15.70
C ILE A 644 18.09 27.59 -16.45
N THR A 645 18.48 27.54 -17.73
CA THR A 645 18.49 28.72 -18.62
C THR A 645 17.25 28.71 -19.52
N ALA A 646 16.46 29.78 -19.53
CA ALA A 646 15.26 29.93 -20.34
C ALA A 646 15.23 31.29 -21.07
N ASN A 647 16.22 31.52 -21.95
CA ASN A 647 16.38 32.81 -22.63
C ASN A 647 15.13 33.22 -23.43
N GLY A 648 14.78 34.51 -23.38
CA GLY A 648 13.62 35.07 -24.05
C GLY A 648 12.29 34.85 -23.32
N VAL A 649 12.30 34.28 -22.11
CA VAL A 649 11.09 34.12 -21.28
C VAL A 649 10.96 35.28 -20.29
N GLU A 650 9.81 35.96 -20.29
CA GLU A 650 9.51 37.03 -19.33
C GLU A 650 8.94 36.54 -18.00
N THR A 651 8.18 35.44 -18.00
CA THR A 651 7.51 34.93 -16.79
C THR A 651 7.84 33.46 -16.56
N ILE A 652 8.34 33.13 -15.37
CA ILE A 652 8.55 31.75 -14.94
C ILE A 652 7.63 31.45 -13.76
N ASN A 653 6.70 30.52 -13.97
CA ASN A 653 5.87 29.98 -12.90
C ASN A 653 6.54 28.73 -12.35
N VAL A 654 6.70 28.65 -11.03
CA VAL A 654 7.34 27.52 -10.34
C VAL A 654 6.38 26.92 -9.32
N ALA A 655 6.02 25.66 -9.50
CA ALA A 655 5.34 24.87 -8.49
C ALA A 655 6.37 24.08 -7.67
N SER A 656 6.57 24.41 -6.40
CA SER A 656 7.45 23.71 -5.45
C SER A 656 6.62 22.78 -4.58
N THR A 657 6.66 21.48 -4.86
CA THR A 657 5.78 20.46 -4.27
C THR A 657 6.55 19.47 -3.41
N ASP A 658 6.17 19.39 -2.14
CA ASP A 658 6.52 18.29 -1.24
C ASP A 658 5.48 17.17 -1.37
N THR A 659 5.93 15.96 -1.66
CA THR A 659 5.06 14.77 -1.73
C THR A 659 5.00 13.99 -0.42
N ASP A 660 5.76 14.39 0.59
CA ASP A 660 5.74 13.84 1.95
C ASP A 660 5.21 14.90 2.95
N THR A 661 5.20 14.53 4.22
CA THR A 661 4.80 15.34 5.38
C THR A 661 5.98 16.04 6.06
N THR A 662 7.22 15.64 5.74
CA THR A 662 8.44 16.23 6.30
C THR A 662 8.86 17.44 5.49
N GLN A 663 8.56 18.64 6.00
CA GLN A 663 8.86 19.89 5.32
C GLN A 663 10.32 19.97 4.89
N HIS A 664 10.53 20.41 3.65
CA HIS A 664 11.83 20.72 3.08
C HIS A 664 11.77 21.96 2.19
N GLN A 665 12.96 22.41 1.78
CA GLN A 665 13.15 23.53 0.87
C GLN A 665 13.88 23.06 -0.40
N ASN A 666 13.34 23.41 -1.56
CA ASN A 666 13.95 23.16 -2.85
C ASN A 666 14.86 24.33 -3.26
N THR A 667 15.98 24.02 -3.91
CA THR A 667 16.85 25.04 -4.52
C THR A 667 16.50 25.18 -6.00
N VAL A 668 16.13 26.39 -6.41
CA VAL A 668 15.70 26.71 -7.78
C VAL A 668 16.65 27.73 -8.37
N SER A 669 17.44 27.33 -9.37
CA SER A 669 18.41 28.21 -10.03
C SER A 669 17.95 28.56 -11.45
N LEU A 670 17.66 29.83 -11.70
CA LEU A 670 17.09 30.34 -12.96
C LEU A 670 17.99 31.40 -13.59
N ALA A 671 18.05 31.41 -14.92
CA ALA A 671 18.68 32.48 -15.70
C ALA A 671 17.88 32.73 -16.99
N SER A 672 17.62 34.00 -17.31
CA SER A 672 17.03 34.39 -18.60
C SER A 672 17.33 35.85 -18.91
N ASN A 673 17.79 36.13 -20.13
CA ASN A 673 18.06 37.48 -20.61
C ASN A 673 16.83 38.41 -20.72
N ALA A 674 15.62 37.94 -20.44
CA ALA A 674 14.36 38.69 -20.54
C ALA A 674 13.46 38.59 -19.30
N LEU A 675 13.91 37.92 -18.22
CA LEU A 675 13.06 37.60 -17.06
C LEU A 675 12.54 38.86 -16.35
N LYS A 676 11.23 38.96 -16.18
CA LYS A 676 10.57 40.07 -15.45
C LYS A 676 9.84 39.60 -14.20
N SER A 677 9.24 38.42 -14.26
CA SER A 677 8.38 37.88 -13.21
C SER A 677 8.71 36.43 -12.89
N VAL A 678 8.82 36.12 -11.60
CA VAL A 678 8.86 34.74 -11.09
C VAL A 678 7.73 34.56 -10.08
N VAL A 679 6.92 33.52 -10.25
CA VAL A 679 5.77 33.25 -9.37
C VAL A 679 5.91 31.85 -8.78
N PHE A 680 5.84 31.72 -7.46
CA PHE A 680 5.92 30.46 -6.75
C PHE A 680 4.57 30.02 -6.19
N THR A 681 4.29 28.73 -6.33
CA THR A 681 3.12 28.04 -5.77
C THR A 681 3.55 26.71 -5.15
N GLY A 682 2.71 26.09 -4.34
CA GLY A 682 2.94 24.76 -3.79
C GLY A 682 3.15 24.76 -2.27
N ASN A 683 3.71 23.67 -1.76
CA ASN A 683 3.79 23.35 -0.32
C ASN A 683 5.22 23.05 0.19
N ALA A 684 6.24 23.12 -0.67
CA ALA A 684 7.65 23.07 -0.26
C ALA A 684 8.28 24.47 -0.25
N GLY A 685 9.24 24.71 0.63
CA GLY A 685 10.03 25.94 0.65
C GLY A 685 10.84 26.13 -0.64
N VAL A 686 11.33 27.34 -0.87
CA VAL A 686 12.18 27.65 -2.03
C VAL A 686 13.37 28.52 -1.64
N ALA A 687 14.57 28.10 -2.04
CA ALA A 687 15.75 28.96 -2.16
C ALA A 687 15.96 29.31 -3.64
N LEU A 688 15.73 30.56 -4.01
CA LEU A 688 15.87 31.05 -5.38
C LEU A 688 17.28 31.60 -5.62
N THR A 689 17.92 31.10 -6.68
CA THR A 689 19.10 31.73 -7.29
C THR A 689 18.72 32.31 -8.64
N ALA A 690 18.48 33.61 -8.70
CA ALA A 690 18.22 34.36 -9.93
C ALA A 690 18.83 35.76 -9.81
N ALA A 691 19.77 36.08 -10.71
CA ALA A 691 20.54 37.32 -10.68
C ALA A 691 20.21 38.26 -11.85
N ASP A 692 19.15 37.97 -12.60
CA ASP A 692 18.75 38.75 -13.77
C ASP A 692 18.32 40.16 -13.34
N THR A 693 18.95 41.19 -13.92
CA THR A 693 18.75 42.60 -13.55
C THR A 693 17.44 43.20 -14.10
N THR A 694 16.72 42.42 -14.90
CA THR A 694 15.44 42.77 -15.52
C THR A 694 14.22 42.37 -14.68
N ILE A 695 14.43 41.65 -13.56
CA ILE A 695 13.36 41.22 -12.67
C ILE A 695 12.69 42.44 -12.04
N THR A 696 11.36 42.46 -12.08
CA THR A 696 10.51 43.51 -11.49
C THR A 696 9.51 42.94 -10.49
N SER A 697 9.30 41.62 -10.49
CA SER A 697 8.39 40.95 -9.57
C SER A 697 8.88 39.55 -9.21
N VAL A 698 8.92 39.23 -7.93
CA VAL A 698 9.03 37.86 -7.42
C VAL A 698 7.91 37.63 -6.41
N ASP A 699 7.00 36.72 -6.72
CA ASP A 699 5.78 36.50 -5.92
C ASP A 699 5.77 35.07 -5.37
N ALA A 700 6.11 34.90 -4.09
CA ALA A 700 6.02 33.63 -3.38
C ALA A 700 4.77 33.51 -2.49
N SER A 701 3.82 34.44 -2.61
CA SER A 701 2.65 34.53 -1.71
C SER A 701 1.71 33.32 -1.76
N ALA A 702 1.81 32.50 -2.81
CA ALA A 702 1.03 31.28 -2.95
C ALA A 702 1.78 30.01 -2.48
N LEU A 703 2.96 30.14 -1.87
CA LEU A 703 3.59 29.05 -1.13
C LEU A 703 2.90 28.86 0.23
N SER A 704 2.29 27.70 0.42
CA SER A 704 1.58 27.30 1.63
C SER A 704 2.25 26.05 2.22
N LEU A 705 3.28 26.26 3.03
CA LEU A 705 4.02 25.17 3.65
C LEU A 705 3.22 24.46 4.75
N THR A 706 3.41 23.15 4.89
CA THR A 706 2.80 22.35 5.96
C THR A 706 3.78 22.09 7.09
N GLY A 707 3.30 22.07 8.33
CA GLY A 707 4.14 21.81 9.51
C GLY A 707 4.83 23.06 10.06
N THR A 708 5.78 22.87 10.97
CA THR A 708 6.58 23.96 11.55
C THR A 708 7.63 24.42 10.54
N VAL A 709 7.52 25.67 10.07
CA VAL A 709 8.51 26.26 9.19
C VAL A 709 9.68 26.79 10.00
N ALA A 710 10.89 26.27 9.76
CA ALA A 710 12.11 26.80 10.37
C ALA A 710 12.44 28.20 9.83
N ALA A 711 13.28 28.95 10.53
CA ALA A 711 13.86 30.18 9.99
C ALA A 711 14.56 29.87 8.65
N ASN A 712 14.31 30.70 7.64
CA ASN A 712 14.78 30.52 6.26
C ASN A 712 14.22 29.28 5.55
N GLY A 713 13.23 28.59 6.12
CA GLY A 713 12.60 27.40 5.54
C GLY A 713 11.44 27.71 4.59
N GLY A 714 10.99 28.96 4.51
CA GLY A 714 9.98 29.44 3.58
C GLY A 714 10.60 29.83 2.24
N PHE A 715 10.53 31.10 1.89
CA PHE A 715 11.13 31.67 0.68
C PHE A 715 12.45 32.39 0.98
N THR A 716 13.53 32.00 0.32
CA THR A 716 14.85 32.64 0.41
C THR A 716 15.29 33.18 -0.94
N TRP A 717 15.67 34.46 -1.01
CA TRP A 717 16.23 35.06 -2.23
C TRP A 717 17.12 36.27 -1.91
N THR A 718 18.28 36.31 -2.55
CA THR A 718 19.13 37.50 -2.66
C THR A 718 19.04 38.03 -4.08
N SER A 719 18.59 39.26 -4.25
CA SER A 719 18.40 39.87 -5.57
C SER A 719 19.72 40.29 -6.24
N GLY A 720 19.72 40.35 -7.56
CA GLY A 720 20.75 41.05 -8.33
C GLY A 720 20.52 42.57 -8.36
N ALA A 721 21.41 43.31 -9.02
CA ALA A 721 21.28 44.75 -9.20
C ALA A 721 20.16 45.12 -10.20
N VAL A 722 18.91 45.08 -9.73
CA VAL A 722 17.72 45.38 -10.54
C VAL A 722 17.73 46.83 -11.07
N THR A 723 17.13 47.02 -12.24
CA THR A 723 17.15 48.29 -13.00
C THR A 723 15.81 49.03 -13.06
N ASP A 724 14.76 48.46 -12.47
CA ASP A 724 13.42 49.05 -12.40
C ASP A 724 12.79 48.79 -11.01
N ASN A 725 11.55 49.25 -10.81
CA ASN A 725 10.81 48.98 -9.57
C ASN A 725 10.68 47.47 -9.33
N LEU A 726 10.92 47.04 -8.10
CA LEU A 726 10.89 45.64 -7.70
C LEU A 726 9.79 45.41 -6.66
N VAL A 727 8.95 44.41 -6.90
CA VAL A 727 7.98 43.89 -5.93
C VAL A 727 8.36 42.48 -5.52
N VAL A 728 8.52 42.25 -4.23
CA VAL A 728 8.82 40.93 -3.65
C VAL A 728 7.74 40.56 -2.65
N LYS A 729 7.21 39.35 -2.75
CA LYS A 729 6.30 38.81 -1.75
C LYS A 729 6.84 37.49 -1.21
N GLY A 730 6.91 37.38 0.11
CA GLY A 730 7.31 36.18 0.83
C GLY A 730 6.24 35.07 0.78
N SER A 731 6.51 33.96 1.45
CA SER A 731 5.58 32.83 1.54
C SER A 731 4.41 33.14 2.48
N ALA A 732 3.25 32.52 2.27
CA ALA A 732 2.07 32.74 3.11
C ALA A 732 2.28 32.29 4.56
N THR A 733 3.21 31.36 4.79
CA THR A 733 3.48 30.74 6.10
C THR A 733 4.69 31.31 6.82
N GLY A 734 5.49 32.13 6.15
CA GLY A 734 6.70 32.75 6.71
C GLY A 734 7.93 31.86 6.72
N GLY A 735 8.92 32.24 7.53
CA GLY A 735 10.26 31.66 7.47
C GLY A 735 11.05 32.20 6.28
N ASP A 736 10.73 33.41 5.83
CA ASP A 736 11.31 34.01 4.65
C ASP A 736 12.62 34.74 4.97
N ASN A 737 13.54 34.75 4.00
CA ASN A 737 14.79 35.50 4.03
C ASN A 737 14.98 36.23 2.71
N ILE A 738 14.65 37.51 2.70
CA ILE A 738 14.60 38.34 1.49
C ILE A 738 15.68 39.42 1.61
N ASP A 739 16.66 39.38 0.71
CA ASP A 739 17.75 40.34 0.64
C ASP A 739 17.72 41.07 -0.71
N VAL A 740 17.45 42.37 -0.65
CA VAL A 740 17.36 43.28 -1.81
C VAL A 740 18.35 44.44 -1.72
N SER A 741 19.41 44.29 -0.91
CA SER A 741 20.46 45.29 -0.66
C SER A 741 21.14 45.81 -1.93
N LEU A 742 21.36 44.93 -2.92
CA LEU A 742 22.10 45.24 -4.16
C LEU A 742 21.31 46.01 -5.24
N ALA A 743 20.05 46.39 -5.03
CA ALA A 743 19.26 47.15 -6.02
C ALA A 743 19.79 48.60 -6.16
N ALA A 744 20.14 49.06 -7.38
CA ALA A 744 21.10 50.17 -7.52
C ALA A 744 20.79 51.25 -8.59
N THR A 745 19.53 51.59 -8.88
CA THR A 745 19.23 52.74 -9.78
C THR A 745 18.35 53.82 -9.14
N ALA A 746 18.98 54.93 -8.77
CA ALA A 746 18.34 56.09 -8.15
C ALA A 746 17.12 56.57 -8.97
N THR A 747 15.97 56.74 -8.31
CA THR A 747 14.58 56.99 -8.80
C THR A 747 13.61 55.80 -8.79
N LYS A 748 14.02 54.63 -8.31
CA LYS A 748 13.18 53.43 -8.21
C LYS A 748 12.83 53.09 -6.76
N THR A 749 11.79 52.28 -6.60
CA THR A 749 11.30 51.82 -5.29
C THR A 749 11.32 50.30 -5.21
N VAL A 750 11.66 49.78 -4.04
CA VAL A 750 11.52 48.35 -3.72
C VAL A 750 10.33 48.19 -2.79
N THR A 751 9.46 47.22 -3.07
CA THR A 751 8.33 46.86 -2.20
C THR A 751 8.48 45.41 -1.77
N VAL A 752 8.55 45.17 -0.47
CA VAL A 752 8.64 43.82 0.10
C VAL A 752 7.44 43.60 1.00
N THR A 753 6.76 42.46 0.86
CA THR A 753 5.64 42.08 1.74
C THR A 753 5.81 40.63 2.19
N THR A 754 5.90 40.41 3.50
CA THR A 754 5.79 39.08 4.12
C THR A 754 4.45 38.94 4.84
N TYR A 755 4.13 37.73 5.32
CA TYR A 755 2.77 37.40 5.76
C TYR A 755 2.71 36.84 7.18
N ALA A 756 3.30 35.67 7.42
CA ALA A 756 3.29 34.99 8.72
C ALA A 756 4.71 34.61 9.11
N GLY A 757 4.86 33.87 10.22
CA GLY A 757 6.14 33.33 10.69
C GLY A 757 7.20 34.40 11.00
N THR A 758 8.40 33.95 11.36
CA THR A 758 9.56 34.85 11.54
C THR A 758 10.26 35.05 10.22
N ASN A 759 10.45 36.30 9.81
CA ASN A 759 11.07 36.66 8.55
C ASN A 759 12.30 37.55 8.77
N THR A 760 13.22 37.48 7.81
CA THR A 760 14.35 38.41 7.69
C THR A 760 14.21 39.16 6.38
N ILE A 761 14.22 40.50 6.46
CA ILE A 761 14.10 41.39 5.32
C ILE A 761 15.27 42.37 5.38
N ASP A 762 16.11 42.35 4.37
CA ASP A 762 17.17 43.34 4.14
C ASP A 762 16.81 44.17 2.92
N GLY A 763 16.40 45.42 3.16
CA GLY A 763 15.97 46.37 2.14
C GLY A 763 17.13 46.83 1.25
N SER A 764 16.83 47.68 0.26
CA SER A 764 17.86 48.24 -0.60
C SER A 764 18.69 49.30 0.14
N ASP A 765 20.02 49.19 0.05
CA ASP A 765 20.95 50.16 0.63
C ASP A 765 20.76 51.58 0.07
N THR A 766 20.19 51.73 -1.13
CA THR A 766 20.20 53.00 -1.87
C THR A 766 18.84 53.48 -2.37
N LEU A 767 17.85 52.60 -2.44
CA LEU A 767 16.52 52.90 -2.97
C LEU A 767 15.51 53.07 -1.83
N VAL A 768 14.43 53.81 -2.09
CA VAL A 768 13.32 53.88 -1.14
C VAL A 768 12.63 52.52 -1.06
N ASN A 769 12.52 52.03 0.16
CA ASN A 769 11.90 50.76 0.51
C ASN A 769 10.49 50.98 1.07
N ASN A 770 9.55 50.18 0.59
CA ASN A 770 8.22 50.04 1.17
C ASN A 770 8.08 48.61 1.69
N ILE A 771 8.38 48.41 2.97
CA ILE A 771 8.45 47.08 3.59
C ILE A 771 7.24 46.88 4.49
N THR A 772 6.59 45.73 4.35
CA THR A 772 5.54 45.27 5.25
C THR A 772 5.91 43.88 5.77
N GLY A 773 6.21 43.81 7.06
CA GLY A 773 6.39 42.57 7.81
C GLY A 773 5.07 41.82 8.01
N GLY A 774 5.21 40.58 8.49
CA GLY A 774 4.12 39.65 8.71
C GLY A 774 3.55 39.71 10.13
N THR A 775 2.89 38.63 10.54
CA THR A 775 2.29 38.50 11.89
C THR A 775 3.20 37.80 12.91
N GLY A 776 4.44 37.46 12.55
CA GLY A 776 5.41 36.87 13.46
C GLY A 776 6.53 37.85 13.79
N ALA A 777 7.50 37.43 14.61
CA ALA A 777 8.62 38.30 14.99
C ALA A 777 9.59 38.43 13.82
N ASP A 778 9.65 39.62 13.22
CA ASP A 778 10.44 39.89 12.02
C ASP A 778 11.71 40.70 12.31
N THR A 779 12.76 40.49 11.51
CA THR A 779 13.94 41.35 11.45
C THR A 779 13.90 42.14 10.14
N ILE A 780 13.86 43.47 10.22
CA ILE A 780 13.70 44.35 9.07
C ILE A 780 14.79 45.42 9.06
N ILE A 781 15.47 45.56 7.93
CA ILE A 781 16.43 46.64 7.65
C ILE A 781 15.90 47.44 6.45
N GLY A 782 15.77 48.76 6.59
CA GLY A 782 15.36 49.67 5.52
C GLY A 782 16.49 49.92 4.54
N GLY A 783 17.46 50.77 4.92
CA GLY A 783 18.55 51.18 4.04
C GLY A 783 18.98 52.62 4.31
N ALA A 784 19.56 53.30 3.32
CA ALA A 784 20.00 54.70 3.47
C ALA A 784 19.03 55.73 2.86
N ALA A 785 17.90 55.30 2.31
CA ALA A 785 16.88 56.16 1.72
C ALA A 785 15.76 56.44 2.72
N ALA A 786 14.85 57.38 2.41
CA ALA A 786 13.70 57.64 3.26
C ALA A 786 12.65 56.53 3.11
N ASP A 787 12.68 55.55 4.02
CA ASP A 787 11.97 54.30 3.91
C ASP A 787 10.61 54.32 4.62
N VAL A 788 9.71 53.45 4.17
CA VAL A 788 8.41 53.21 4.80
C VAL A 788 8.37 51.76 5.25
N ILE A 789 8.40 51.55 6.56
CA ILE A 789 8.45 50.23 7.16
C ILE A 789 7.20 50.04 8.02
N VAL A 790 6.48 48.94 7.78
CA VAL A 790 5.42 48.45 8.66
C VAL A 790 5.91 47.14 9.24
N GLY A 791 6.20 47.09 10.54
CA GLY A 791 6.70 45.89 11.21
C GLY A 791 5.73 44.71 11.13
N GLY A 792 4.43 45.00 11.05
CA GLY A 792 3.40 43.99 11.17
C GLY A 792 3.12 43.71 12.64
N GLY A 793 2.76 42.49 12.99
CA GLY A 793 2.51 42.08 14.38
C GLY A 793 3.56 41.10 14.83
N GLY A 794 4.00 41.17 16.08
CA GLY A 794 5.10 40.34 16.56
C GLY A 794 6.01 41.14 17.48
N ALA A 795 7.13 40.53 17.86
CA ALA A 795 8.21 41.23 18.54
C ALA A 795 9.29 41.56 17.49
N ASP A 796 9.01 42.57 16.69
CA ASP A 796 9.85 42.90 15.52
C ASP A 796 11.12 43.65 15.94
N VAL A 797 12.19 43.46 15.19
CA VAL A 797 13.44 44.23 15.28
C VAL A 797 13.58 45.00 13.97
N ILE A 798 13.50 46.33 14.06
CA ILE A 798 13.46 47.21 12.89
C ILE A 798 14.59 48.21 12.96
N THR A 799 15.42 48.23 11.93
CA THR A 799 16.41 49.27 11.67
C THR A 799 15.94 50.05 10.45
N GLY A 800 15.60 51.34 10.61
CA GLY A 800 15.32 52.23 9.48
C GLY A 800 16.56 52.38 8.60
N GLY A 801 17.67 52.71 9.26
CA GLY A 801 18.96 52.99 8.65
C GLY A 801 19.14 54.51 8.53
N ALA A 802 19.90 54.98 7.54
CA ALA A 802 20.03 56.41 7.33
C ALA A 802 18.86 56.92 6.49
N GLY A 803 18.40 58.15 6.74
CA GLY A 803 17.28 58.69 5.98
C GLY A 803 16.33 59.44 6.88
N ALA A 804 15.10 59.60 6.41
CA ALA A 804 14.02 60.10 7.24
C ALA A 804 12.92 59.04 7.17
N ASP A 805 13.05 58.03 8.03
CA ASP A 805 12.28 56.82 7.91
C ASP A 805 10.94 56.92 8.60
N LYS A 806 9.93 56.27 8.03
CA LYS A 806 8.61 56.14 8.64
C LYS A 806 8.39 54.70 9.05
N ILE A 807 8.51 54.45 10.34
CA ILE A 807 8.40 53.13 10.94
C ILE A 807 7.04 53.04 11.65
N THR A 808 6.20 52.09 11.23
CA THR A 808 4.94 51.76 11.89
C THR A 808 5.07 50.40 12.56
N ILE A 809 4.93 50.36 13.87
CA ILE A 809 4.97 49.13 14.66
C ILE A 809 3.59 48.79 15.21
N SER A 810 3.34 47.51 15.46
CA SER A 810 2.16 47.07 16.18
C SER A 810 2.53 46.09 17.30
N GLY A 811 1.88 46.24 18.46
CA GLY A 811 2.20 45.46 19.65
C GLY A 811 3.14 46.17 20.64
N ASN A 812 3.42 45.51 21.75
CA ASN A 812 4.08 46.07 22.93
C ASN A 812 5.52 45.54 23.14
N THR A 813 6.11 44.89 22.13
CA THR A 813 7.42 44.23 22.24
C THR A 813 8.37 44.48 21.06
N ALA A 814 8.00 45.36 20.13
CA ALA A 814 8.89 45.74 19.02
C ALA A 814 10.11 46.53 19.52
N THR A 815 11.23 46.38 18.82
CA THR A 815 12.49 47.09 19.04
C THR A 815 12.82 47.89 17.78
N VAL A 816 12.94 49.21 17.92
CA VAL A 816 13.51 50.07 16.88
C VAL A 816 14.98 50.27 17.20
N THR A 817 15.86 49.84 16.31
CA THR A 817 17.30 49.87 16.48
C THR A 817 17.90 51.02 15.69
N ILE A 818 18.72 51.83 16.36
CA ILE A 818 19.60 52.82 15.71
C ILE A 818 20.99 52.19 15.67
N ALA A 819 21.44 51.81 14.48
CA ALA A 819 22.62 50.96 14.31
C ALA A 819 23.91 51.77 14.16
N ALA A 820 23.83 53.03 13.72
CA ALA A 820 24.97 53.92 13.55
C ALA A 820 24.60 55.40 13.76
N ILE A 821 25.61 56.22 14.03
CA ILE A 821 25.46 57.69 14.01
C ILE A 821 25.13 58.10 12.57
N GLY A 822 24.09 58.89 12.42
CA GLY A 822 23.52 59.37 11.16
C GLY A 822 22.22 58.69 10.78
N ASP A 823 21.82 57.64 11.50
CA ASP A 823 20.61 56.88 11.21
C ASP A 823 19.35 57.71 11.49
N SER A 824 19.32 58.50 12.58
CA SER A 824 18.10 59.16 13.03
C SER A 824 18.17 60.69 13.09
N GLY A 825 18.68 61.31 12.03
CA GLY A 825 18.52 62.74 11.76
C GLY A 825 19.17 63.71 12.74
N ALA A 826 20.12 64.51 12.26
CA ALA A 826 20.83 65.46 13.11
C ALA A 826 19.90 66.55 13.71
N ASN A 827 19.90 66.66 15.03
CA ASN A 827 19.34 67.78 15.77
C ASN A 827 20.46 68.79 16.09
N THR A 828 20.39 69.95 15.46
CA THR A 828 21.44 70.99 15.57
C THR A 828 21.18 72.01 16.70
N SER A 829 20.25 71.72 17.59
CA SER A 829 19.67 72.70 18.51
C SER A 829 20.18 72.54 19.95
N ASP A 830 21.12 73.40 20.36
CA ASP A 830 21.71 73.45 21.72
C ASP A 830 21.08 74.52 22.64
N SER A 831 20.00 75.17 22.19
CA SER A 831 19.33 76.28 22.88
C SER A 831 17.81 76.14 22.86
N ILE A 832 17.10 76.86 23.75
CA ILE A 832 15.65 76.73 23.94
C ILE A 832 14.89 76.88 22.61
N GLN A 833 14.26 75.80 22.17
CA GLN A 833 13.39 75.76 20.99
C GLN A 833 12.01 75.19 21.33
N VAL A 834 10.98 75.74 20.66
CA VAL A 834 9.58 75.33 20.83
C VAL A 834 9.01 74.68 19.57
N ALA A 835 9.73 74.68 18.44
CA ALA A 835 9.37 73.94 17.24
C ALA A 835 10.60 73.62 16.39
N GLU A 836 10.61 72.47 15.72
CA GLU A 836 11.71 71.99 14.87
C GLU A 836 11.19 71.34 13.58
N LEU A 837 11.99 71.42 12.51
CA LEU A 837 11.72 70.73 11.24
C LEU A 837 12.14 69.26 11.36
N THR A 838 11.30 68.36 10.88
CA THR A 838 11.45 66.92 11.12
C THR A 838 11.76 66.16 9.83
N SER A 839 12.11 66.85 8.75
CA SER A 839 12.27 66.27 7.41
C SER A 839 13.46 65.30 7.30
N THR A 840 14.31 65.26 8.33
CA THR A 840 15.48 64.37 8.43
C THR A 840 15.35 63.40 9.60
N PHE A 841 14.28 63.47 10.39
CA PHE A 841 14.11 62.64 11.58
C PHE A 841 13.30 61.40 11.23
N ASP A 842 13.63 60.29 11.88
CA ASP A 842 12.78 59.11 11.82
C ASP A 842 11.50 59.33 12.62
N VAL A 843 10.43 58.74 12.13
CA VAL A 843 9.09 58.83 12.68
C VAL A 843 8.59 57.43 12.98
N VAL A 844 8.46 57.12 14.26
CA VAL A 844 7.92 55.87 14.78
C VAL A 844 6.45 56.06 15.18
N ILE A 845 5.58 55.24 14.64
CA ILE A 845 4.12 55.28 14.83
C ILE A 845 3.67 53.98 15.48
N GLY A 846 2.78 54.08 16.47
CA GLY A 846 2.17 52.90 17.10
C GLY A 846 2.97 52.29 18.25
N ALA A 847 4.03 52.98 18.71
CA ALA A 847 4.75 52.63 19.93
C ALA A 847 3.80 52.60 21.13
N THR A 848 3.99 51.64 22.04
CA THR A 848 3.20 51.48 23.27
C THR A 848 4.12 51.09 24.43
N ALA A 849 3.56 51.02 25.65
CA ALA A 849 4.26 50.53 26.84
C ALA A 849 4.95 49.19 26.57
N GLY A 850 6.28 49.11 26.74
CA GLY A 850 7.09 47.93 26.47
C GLY A 850 7.86 47.94 25.15
N THR A 851 7.52 48.82 24.20
CA THR A 851 8.34 49.07 23.00
C THR A 851 9.76 49.49 23.41
N LYS A 852 10.75 49.04 22.65
CA LYS A 852 12.15 49.36 22.87
C LYS A 852 12.72 50.27 21.79
N ILE A 853 13.56 51.20 22.22
CA ILE A 853 14.47 51.96 21.33
C ILE A 853 15.88 51.52 21.72
N ASP A 854 16.57 50.87 20.80
CA ASP A 854 17.91 50.33 21.02
C ASP A 854 18.96 51.30 20.45
N LEU A 855 19.67 51.96 21.37
CA LEU A 855 20.79 52.87 21.09
C LEU A 855 22.13 52.24 21.50
N ALA A 856 22.19 50.93 21.79
CA ALA A 856 23.38 50.29 22.32
C ALA A 856 24.59 50.37 21.37
N ALA A 857 24.35 50.50 20.07
CA ALA A 857 25.39 50.72 19.07
C ALA A 857 25.95 52.15 19.08
N ILE A 858 25.16 53.12 19.54
CA ILE A 858 25.55 54.53 19.70
C ILE A 858 26.32 54.69 21.02
N ASP A 859 25.65 54.36 22.13
CA ASP A 859 26.24 54.34 23.46
C ASP A 859 25.52 53.33 24.36
N ASN A 860 26.22 52.25 24.68
CA ASN A 860 25.73 51.20 25.57
C ASN A 860 25.83 51.57 27.07
N THR A 861 26.33 52.74 27.41
CA THR A 861 26.44 53.20 28.80
C THR A 861 25.19 53.92 29.28
N PHE A 862 24.32 54.39 28.37
CA PHE A 862 23.07 55.03 28.74
C PHE A 862 22.23 54.16 29.68
N ALA A 863 21.86 54.76 30.80
CA ALA A 863 21.08 54.13 31.85
C ALA A 863 19.88 55.00 32.23
N THR A 864 19.00 54.46 33.09
CA THR A 864 17.79 55.16 33.54
C THR A 864 18.06 56.54 34.16
N ALA A 865 19.25 56.76 34.73
CA ALA A 865 19.66 58.05 35.30
C ALA A 865 19.96 59.14 34.24
N ASP A 866 20.09 58.75 32.97
CA ASP A 866 20.41 59.64 31.86
C ASP A 866 19.18 60.09 31.08
N LEU A 867 18.01 59.56 31.44
CA LEU A 867 16.71 59.94 30.88
C LEU A 867 16.24 61.27 31.49
N VAL A 868 15.99 62.26 30.64
CA VAL A 868 15.33 63.51 30.99
C VAL A 868 13.89 63.45 30.48
N LEU A 869 12.98 62.97 31.33
CA LEU A 869 11.56 62.88 31.03
C LEU A 869 10.88 64.26 31.20
N ASN A 870 9.91 64.57 30.34
CA ASN A 870 9.16 65.84 30.35
C ASN A 870 10.04 67.08 30.15
N GLY A 871 10.95 67.04 29.17
CA GLY A 871 11.70 68.21 28.74
C GLY A 871 10.79 69.40 28.42
N THR A 872 11.26 70.61 28.71
CA THR A 872 10.46 71.84 28.58
C THR A 872 10.70 72.59 27.28
N ASN A 873 11.61 72.09 26.45
CA ASN A 873 12.00 72.62 25.15
C ASN A 873 12.70 71.51 24.35
N LEU A 874 12.94 71.72 23.05
CA LEU A 874 13.50 70.74 22.13
C LEU A 874 15.04 70.69 22.10
N ALA A 875 15.74 71.29 23.07
CA ALA A 875 17.21 71.31 23.07
C ALA A 875 17.80 69.96 23.52
N GLY A 876 18.83 69.50 22.82
CA GLY A 876 19.65 68.37 23.24
C GLY A 876 20.44 68.66 24.52
N GLN A 877 20.89 67.60 25.21
CA GLN A 877 21.73 67.71 26.40
C GLN A 877 22.87 66.67 26.33
N ASP A 878 24.07 67.13 26.67
CA ASP A 878 25.31 66.33 26.72
C ASP A 878 25.15 65.13 27.67
N ASP A 879 25.55 63.93 27.22
CA ASP A 879 25.43 62.65 27.94
C ASP A 879 23.98 62.30 28.40
N LYS A 880 22.94 62.81 27.71
CA LYS A 880 21.53 62.58 28.08
C LYS A 880 20.66 62.15 26.92
N ILE A 881 19.53 61.53 27.27
CA ILE A 881 18.42 61.24 26.38
C ILE A 881 17.22 62.05 26.86
N VAL A 882 16.77 63.02 26.07
CA VAL A 882 15.74 63.99 26.40
C VAL A 882 14.43 63.64 25.71
N PHE A 883 13.36 63.47 26.49
CA PHE A 883 12.01 63.22 25.99
C PHE A 883 11.17 64.49 26.12
N VAL A 884 10.66 65.01 25.00
CA VAL A 884 9.92 66.26 24.95
C VAL A 884 8.56 66.05 24.31
N ASN A 885 7.49 66.36 25.06
CA ASN A 885 6.12 66.23 24.57
C ASN A 885 5.73 67.39 23.65
N GLY A 886 4.88 67.09 22.68
CA GLY A 886 4.48 68.04 21.66
C GLY A 886 3.43 67.51 20.69
N THR A 887 3.29 68.20 19.58
CA THR A 887 2.40 67.81 18.48
C THR A 887 3.23 67.70 17.21
N TYR A 888 3.24 66.50 16.63
CA TYR A 888 3.82 66.24 15.33
C TYR A 888 2.80 66.55 14.24
N ASN A 889 3.15 67.42 13.31
CA ASN A 889 2.36 67.71 12.13
C ASN A 889 3.06 67.15 10.90
N ALA A 890 2.62 65.97 10.46
CA ALA A 890 3.17 65.28 9.30
C ALA A 890 3.05 66.12 8.00
N ASP A 891 1.94 66.83 7.80
CA ASP A 891 1.71 67.65 6.60
C ASP A 891 2.66 68.86 6.54
N ALA A 892 3.00 69.41 7.69
CA ALA A 892 3.92 70.55 7.81
C ALA A 892 5.39 70.13 7.96
N GLY A 893 5.68 68.86 8.28
CA GLY A 893 7.02 68.37 8.58
C GLY A 893 7.64 69.06 9.81
N THR A 894 6.82 69.33 10.83
CA THR A 894 7.23 70.06 12.04
C THR A 894 6.78 69.37 13.31
N PHE A 895 7.64 69.37 14.33
CA PHE A 895 7.27 69.04 15.71
C PHE A 895 7.21 70.32 16.53
N THR A 896 6.13 70.55 17.27
CA THR A 896 5.97 71.73 18.15
C THR A 896 5.82 71.29 19.59
N TYR A 897 6.67 71.81 20.48
CA TYR A 897 6.60 71.58 21.92
C TYR A 897 5.23 71.97 22.48
N ALA A 898 4.66 71.06 23.27
CA ALA A 898 3.46 71.28 24.05
C ALA A 898 3.51 70.38 25.28
N ALA A 899 3.43 70.97 26.48
CA ALA A 899 3.61 70.25 27.74
C ALA A 899 2.71 69.00 27.93
N ASN A 900 1.53 68.97 27.28
CA ASN A 900 0.61 67.84 27.28
C ASN A 900 0.24 67.40 25.85
N GLY A 901 1.18 67.53 24.92
CA GLY A 901 1.00 67.07 23.55
C GLY A 901 1.01 65.52 23.47
N PRO A 902 0.33 64.93 22.48
CA PRO A 902 0.18 63.47 22.37
C PRO A 902 1.40 62.75 21.77
N ASP A 903 2.40 63.49 21.26
CA ASP A 903 3.58 62.95 20.61
C ASP A 903 4.84 63.32 21.40
N THR A 904 5.91 62.53 21.27
CA THR A 904 7.19 62.78 21.93
C THR A 904 8.32 62.84 20.89
N VAL A 905 9.19 63.84 20.97
CA VAL A 905 10.51 63.77 20.33
C VAL A 905 11.53 63.25 21.35
N VAL A 906 12.38 62.33 20.93
CA VAL A 906 13.46 61.74 21.73
C VAL A 906 14.77 62.20 21.13
N THR A 907 15.48 63.05 21.86
CA THR A 907 16.78 63.59 21.43
C THR A 907 17.87 62.99 22.28
N TYR A 908 18.94 62.50 21.67
CA TYR A 908 20.02 61.85 22.40
C TYR A 908 21.39 62.28 21.89
N ASP A 909 22.37 62.24 22.78
CA ASP A 909 23.77 62.52 22.46
C ASP A 909 24.38 61.38 21.65
N THR A 910 25.07 61.73 20.58
CA THR A 910 25.78 60.77 19.71
C THR A 910 27.27 60.66 20.06
N THR A 911 27.74 61.40 21.07
CA THR A 911 29.14 61.47 21.46
C THR A 911 29.34 61.18 22.95
N VAL A 912 30.42 60.45 23.28
CA VAL A 912 30.88 60.21 24.66
C VAL A 912 31.80 61.32 25.20
N ALA A 913 31.89 62.46 24.51
CA ALA A 913 32.77 63.56 24.85
C ALA A 913 32.00 64.87 24.74
N ALA A 914 32.20 65.78 25.71
CA ALA A 914 31.52 67.07 25.78
C ALA A 914 31.35 67.75 24.40
N GLY A 915 30.11 67.80 23.90
CA GLY A 915 29.81 68.09 22.50
C GLY A 915 28.35 68.52 22.23
N THR A 916 28.05 68.88 20.98
CA THR A 916 26.72 69.39 20.53
C THR A 916 26.17 68.57 19.35
N ALA A 917 26.47 67.27 19.31
CA ALA A 917 26.03 66.39 18.23
C ALA A 917 24.87 65.52 18.74
N TYR A 918 23.65 65.93 18.39
CA TYR A 918 22.44 65.24 18.80
C TYR A 918 21.72 64.64 17.58
N GLU A 919 21.02 63.54 17.81
CA GLU A 919 20.07 62.97 16.86
C GLU A 919 18.68 62.91 17.49
N SER A 920 17.65 62.75 16.67
CA SER A 920 16.27 62.79 17.14
C SER A 920 15.32 61.89 16.37
N ILE A 921 14.54 61.12 17.12
CA ILE A 921 13.39 60.37 16.59
C ILE A 921 12.08 60.93 17.14
N ILE A 922 11.02 60.78 16.35
CA ILE A 922 9.67 61.18 16.74
C ILE A 922 8.85 59.94 17.04
N LEU A 923 8.22 59.92 18.21
CA LEU A 923 7.25 58.92 18.62
C LEU A 923 5.85 59.52 18.54
N VAL A 924 5.03 59.02 17.62
CA VAL A 924 3.66 59.52 17.38
C VAL A 924 2.67 58.78 18.27
N GLY A 925 1.86 59.53 19.02
CA GLY A 925 0.82 59.01 19.91
C GLY A 925 1.33 58.42 21.22
N VAL A 926 2.57 58.71 21.61
CA VAL A 926 3.17 58.31 22.89
C VAL A 926 3.50 59.54 23.70
N ASP A 927 3.16 59.48 24.99
CA ASP A 927 3.68 60.36 26.04
C ASP A 927 4.60 59.49 26.92
N ALA A 928 5.90 59.79 26.92
CA ALA A 928 6.89 59.00 27.65
C ALA A 928 6.63 59.06 29.18
N GLY A 929 5.91 58.07 29.69
CA GLY A 929 5.48 57.99 31.08
C GLY A 929 6.65 57.91 32.08
N ALA A 930 6.36 58.23 33.34
CA ALA A 930 7.36 58.32 34.42
C ALA A 930 8.09 56.99 34.75
N THR A 931 7.63 55.86 34.21
CA THR A 931 8.22 54.53 34.41
C THR A 931 9.13 54.08 33.26
N THR A 932 9.42 54.96 32.29
CA THR A 932 10.33 54.68 31.18
C THR A 932 11.71 54.41 31.76
N SER A 933 12.37 53.36 31.28
CA SER A 933 13.67 52.94 31.82
C SER A 933 14.67 52.69 30.71
N ALA A 934 15.96 52.80 31.04
CA ALA A 934 17.04 52.47 30.14
C ALA A 934 18.07 51.58 30.85
N ALA A 935 18.55 50.58 30.12
CA ALA A 935 19.61 49.68 30.56
C ALA A 935 20.48 49.29 29.37
N ALA A 936 21.79 49.51 29.51
CA ALA A 936 22.79 49.16 28.49
C ALA A 936 22.51 49.76 27.10
N GLY A 937 22.04 51.01 27.04
CA GLY A 937 21.67 51.66 25.77
C GLY A 937 20.27 51.32 25.25
N ILE A 938 19.54 50.40 25.88
CA ILE A 938 18.19 50.02 25.45
C ILE A 938 17.16 50.73 26.33
N ILE A 939 16.36 51.59 25.70
CA ILE A 939 15.24 52.29 26.34
C ILE A 939 13.99 51.42 26.21
N THR A 940 13.27 51.20 27.31
CA THR A 940 11.95 50.54 27.33
C THR A 940 10.88 51.55 27.76
N LEU A 941 9.92 51.80 26.87
CA LEU A 941 8.85 52.80 27.07
C LEU A 941 7.84 52.34 28.14
N ALA A 942 7.33 53.32 28.90
CA ALA A 942 6.37 53.15 30.00
C ALA A 942 4.95 52.78 29.60
#